data_AF-A0A3D3W665-F1
#
_entry.id   AF-A0A3D3W665-F1
#
_cell.length_a   1.000
_cell.length_b   1.000
_cell.length_c   1.000
_cell.angle_alpha   90.00
_cell.angle_beta   90.00
_cell.angle_gamma   90.00
#
_symmetry.space_group_name_H-M   'P 1'
#
loop_
_entity.id
_entity.type
_entity.pdbx_description
1 polymer ?
#
loop_
_entity_poly.entity_id
_entity_poly.type
_entity_poly.pdbx_seq_one_letter_code
_entity_poly.pdbx_strand_id
1 'polypeptide(L)'
;MLGSGALVQVFSTGLSGKLNLFGGILLQKCGVGNGAVQNRSVGVLRSLLVNVLSTVVVISAASCAVAALPPETRKELADLQKQLKEAPALLKKNEVDKVKELIAAVDARITELMIPEDEKDRAWTGLKTALEKARYALPVSFEKEVTPIVKTNCLRCHSEAQASANLRLDTYAAIGKGGRSGPVVFPKVPNRSLLAVKLIHPDEKLRMPQGAAKLKDEEILTVVRWIEQGAPFDGADRDAPIGDSLVEKKPPVQVVMADGSETVSFRRDIAPMLVNICIGCHSGNNARGDYRFETFEQLLQGGPTGNTVVPGKPDESYLIDLVLRQDPLKMPAGQAQLKLSQAKAFETWVREGAKFDGTDPKAPIRTLVPSDAELEAARLAAMSDADFEKRRIEQAEALWKRVAPRTTAASVTTPDFYLYGTVDEDRLKQLGDAAQAQLATLAGKYPLAAGQKAFRGRLILFVTKDRFDYEEFNTVLMNNRRTPRAISGHVMINTSFETAYLAMHDLGDTESDTSLTAPQLLNSLLAQAYLAREGTALPEWLRQGFGTLEAGLPNDSPWLKALPGRAAKAMATITDPATLFVDGTFAPDESGDVGYLLVRFLLGQGGKERFLIAIDELKKNPNAAAALQQAYGAPTAQLGQLFIRTGL
;
A
#
# COMPACT_ATOMS: atom_id res chain seq x y z
N MET A 1 38.77 17.80 41.81
CA MET A 1 39.90 17.61 40.89
C MET A 1 40.12 16.11 40.70
N LEU A 2 39.70 15.56 39.57
CA LEU A 2 40.12 14.29 38.96
C LEU A 2 39.66 14.37 37.49
N GLY A 3 40.56 14.00 36.57
CA GLY A 3 40.77 14.68 35.30
C GLY A 3 39.90 14.28 34.10
N SER A 4 39.77 15.23 33.19
CA SER A 4 39.05 15.23 31.91
C SER A 4 39.64 14.32 30.81
N GLY A 5 40.25 13.18 31.17
CA GLY A 5 41.06 12.36 30.24
C GLY A 5 40.42 11.08 29.67
N ALA A 6 39.32 10.58 30.23
CA ALA A 6 38.90 9.19 29.98
C ALA A 6 38.08 8.94 28.71
N LEU A 7 37.52 9.97 28.06
CA LEU A 7 36.70 9.81 26.84
C LEU A 7 37.49 9.98 25.53
N VAL A 8 38.65 10.64 25.58
CA VAL A 8 39.52 10.84 24.41
C VAL A 8 40.27 9.55 24.03
N GLN A 9 40.49 8.63 24.98
CA GLN A 9 41.24 7.39 24.75
C GLN A 9 40.44 6.28 24.04
N VAL A 10 39.11 6.31 24.12
CA VAL A 10 38.26 5.25 23.53
C VAL A 10 38.09 5.43 22.02
N PHE A 11 38.15 6.67 21.50
CA PHE A 11 38.00 6.92 20.05
C PHE A 11 39.31 6.89 19.26
N SER A 12 40.47 6.95 19.92
CA SER A 12 41.79 6.85 19.26
C SER A 12 42.25 5.41 19.02
N THR A 13 41.66 4.41 19.69
CA THR A 13 42.14 3.02 19.68
C THR A 13 41.30 2.07 18.81
N GLY A 14 40.16 2.53 18.28
CA GLY A 14 39.25 1.70 17.47
C GLY A 14 39.63 1.50 15.99
N LEU A 15 40.54 2.32 15.43
CA LEU A 15 40.90 2.26 14.01
C LEU A 15 42.18 1.46 13.70
N SER A 16 42.99 1.08 14.70
CA SER A 16 44.22 0.29 14.50
C SER A 16 44.08 -1.19 14.86
N GLY A 17 42.89 -1.64 15.26
CA GLY A 17 42.65 -3.02 15.74
C GLY A 17 42.15 -4.03 14.71
N LYS A 18 42.04 -3.67 13.43
CA LYS A 18 41.52 -4.55 12.36
C LYS A 18 42.54 -4.74 11.23
N LEU A 19 43.74 -5.20 11.57
CA LEU A 19 44.71 -5.79 10.65
C LEU A 19 45.71 -6.60 11.47
N ASN A 20 45.22 -7.72 12.03
CA ASN A 20 46.02 -8.88 12.46
C ASN A 20 45.07 -9.91 13.06
N LEU A 21 44.38 -10.67 12.21
CA LEU A 21 43.79 -11.95 12.61
C LEU A 21 43.50 -12.83 11.38
N PHE A 22 44.55 -13.15 10.62
CA PHE A 22 44.59 -14.33 9.75
C PHE A 22 45.97 -14.97 9.93
N GLY A 23 46.05 -15.97 10.83
CA GLY A 23 47.30 -16.67 11.09
C GLY A 23 47.25 -17.52 12.36
N GLY A 24 46.63 -18.70 12.27
CA GLY A 24 46.81 -19.80 13.22
C GLY A 24 46.05 -19.69 14.54
N ILE A 25 45.58 -20.76 15.20
CA ILE A 25 45.88 -22.18 15.06
C ILE A 25 44.73 -22.97 15.73
N LEU A 26 44.40 -24.09 15.10
CA LEU A 26 43.68 -25.24 15.61
C LEU A 26 44.24 -25.74 16.97
N LEU A 27 43.35 -26.24 17.83
CA LEU A 27 43.61 -27.28 18.86
C LEU A 27 44.36 -26.92 20.16
N GLN A 28 43.62 -26.98 21.28
CA GLN A 28 43.84 -27.80 22.50
C GLN A 28 42.97 -27.18 23.60
N LYS A 29 41.88 -27.77 24.13
CA LYS A 29 41.61 -29.10 24.71
C LYS A 29 42.63 -29.55 25.78
N CYS A 30 42.09 -29.62 27.01
CA CYS A 30 42.58 -30.22 28.25
C CYS A 30 43.71 -29.43 28.94
N GLY A 31 43.60 -29.01 30.21
CA GLY A 31 42.86 -29.61 31.32
C GLY A 31 43.85 -30.19 32.31
N VAL A 32 44.14 -29.38 33.36
CA VAL A 32 44.55 -29.74 34.73
C VAL A 32 45.58 -30.86 34.93
N GLY A 33 46.71 -30.52 35.56
CA GLY A 33 47.60 -31.48 36.21
C GLY A 33 48.17 -30.91 37.51
N ASN A 34 47.66 -31.38 38.65
CA ASN A 34 48.28 -31.22 39.97
C ASN A 34 49.32 -32.32 40.18
N GLY A 35 50.45 -31.99 40.82
CA GLY A 35 51.12 -32.93 41.71
C GLY A 35 52.58 -33.31 41.42
N ALA A 36 53.45 -32.85 42.32
CA ALA A 36 54.58 -33.57 42.92
C ALA A 36 55.84 -33.87 42.08
N VAL A 37 56.84 -33.00 42.30
CA VAL A 37 58.25 -33.26 42.68
C VAL A 37 58.68 -34.74 42.73
N GLN A 38 59.69 -35.11 41.93
CA GLN A 38 60.94 -35.70 42.42
C GLN A 38 62.02 -35.92 41.32
N ASN A 39 63.21 -35.40 41.63
CA ASN A 39 64.55 -35.98 41.48
C ASN A 39 65.25 -36.21 40.12
N ARG A 40 66.50 -35.67 40.12
CA ARG A 40 67.78 -36.14 39.53
C ARG A 40 67.93 -36.02 37.99
N SER A 41 68.69 -35.06 37.46
CA SER A 41 70.16 -34.85 37.46
C SER A 41 70.98 -35.89 36.67
N VAL A 42 72.02 -35.38 35.99
CA VAL A 42 73.02 -36.00 35.08
C VAL A 42 72.57 -35.97 33.60
N GLY A 43 73.29 -35.41 32.63
CA GLY A 43 74.64 -34.86 32.54
C GLY A 43 75.22 -35.17 31.14
N VAL A 44 76.29 -34.44 30.75
CA VAL A 44 77.22 -34.66 29.62
C VAL A 44 76.84 -33.96 28.29
N LEU A 45 77.40 -32.79 27.96
CA LEU A 45 78.74 -32.43 27.41
C LEU A 45 78.96 -32.67 25.90
N ARG A 46 79.35 -31.56 25.22
CA ARG A 46 80.40 -31.37 24.17
C ARG A 46 80.48 -32.42 23.03
N SER A 47 80.57 -32.09 21.74
CA SER A 47 81.57 -31.20 21.14
C SER A 47 81.45 -31.21 19.59
N LEU A 48 82.18 -30.26 18.96
CA LEU A 48 82.67 -30.18 17.56
C LEU A 48 81.75 -29.47 16.55
N LEU A 49 81.97 -28.20 16.18
CA LEU A 49 83.10 -27.53 15.48
C LEU A 49 83.35 -28.01 14.04
N VAL A 50 83.08 -27.08 13.11
CA VAL A 50 84.00 -26.58 12.06
C VAL A 50 83.91 -27.18 10.63
N ASN A 51 83.82 -26.21 9.70
CA ASN A 51 84.05 -26.26 8.24
C ASN A 51 82.92 -26.72 7.32
N VAL A 52 82.12 -25.76 6.82
CA VAL A 52 82.14 -25.40 5.39
C VAL A 52 82.02 -23.88 5.28
N LEU A 53 83.17 -23.21 5.14
CA LEU A 53 83.28 -21.85 4.61
C LEU A 53 83.52 -21.98 3.08
N SER A 54 83.01 -20.99 2.34
CA SER A 54 83.34 -20.67 0.95
C SER A 54 82.56 -21.37 -0.16
N THR A 55 81.46 -20.73 -0.56
CA THR A 55 81.29 -20.38 -1.97
C THR A 55 80.51 -19.07 -2.11
N VAL A 56 81.20 -18.09 -2.72
CA VAL A 56 80.68 -16.88 -3.37
C VAL A 56 80.28 -15.69 -2.49
N VAL A 57 81.30 -14.93 -2.10
CA VAL A 57 81.28 -13.46 -2.07
C VAL A 57 80.90 -12.95 -3.46
N VAL A 58 79.73 -12.29 -3.60
CA VAL A 58 79.46 -11.00 -4.30
C VAL A 58 77.98 -10.66 -4.04
N ILE A 59 77.71 -9.69 -3.18
CA ILE A 59 76.80 -8.54 -3.37
C ILE A 59 76.79 -7.76 -2.05
N SER A 60 77.05 -6.46 -2.21
CA SER A 60 77.18 -5.40 -1.22
C SER A 60 76.14 -5.37 -0.11
N ALA A 61 76.55 -4.74 0.99
CA ALA A 61 75.72 -3.96 1.89
C ALA A 61 74.45 -3.40 1.21
N ALA A 62 73.28 -3.89 1.64
CA ALA A 62 72.01 -3.22 1.42
C ALA A 62 71.22 -3.28 2.73
N SER A 63 71.33 -2.17 3.45
CA SER A 63 70.52 -1.63 4.52
C SER A 63 69.21 -2.37 4.87
N CYS A 64 68.98 -2.49 6.18
CA CYS A 64 67.64 -2.39 6.76
C CYS A 64 66.99 -1.08 6.28
N ALA A 65 66.24 -1.11 5.20
CA ALA A 65 65.36 -0.03 4.79
C ALA A 65 63.93 -0.51 5.02
N VAL A 66 63.33 -0.08 6.13
CA VAL A 66 61.88 0.12 6.14
C VAL A 66 61.63 1.08 4.99
N ALA A 67 60.84 0.68 4.00
CA ALA A 67 60.48 1.55 2.88
C ALA A 67 59.87 2.82 3.48
N ALA A 68 60.63 3.91 3.37
CA ALA A 68 60.31 5.17 4.02
C ALA A 68 60.08 6.17 2.89
N LEU A 69 58.99 6.93 2.98
CA LEU A 69 58.57 7.89 1.95
C LEU A 69 59.75 8.66 1.35
N PRO A 70 59.79 8.87 0.02
CA PRO A 70 60.80 9.70 -0.61
C PRO A 70 60.90 11.08 0.09
N PRO A 71 62.11 11.66 0.24
CA PRO A 71 62.29 12.95 0.93
C PRO A 71 61.39 14.06 0.39
N GLU A 72 61.15 14.08 -0.92
CA GLU A 72 60.28 15.05 -1.59
C GLU A 72 58.82 14.88 -1.18
N THR A 73 58.31 13.65 -1.17
CA THR A 73 56.94 13.35 -0.70
C THR A 73 56.77 13.71 0.78
N ARG A 74 57.76 13.44 1.64
CA ARG A 74 57.69 13.86 3.06
C ARG A 74 57.63 15.37 3.21
N LYS A 75 58.42 16.10 2.43
CA LYS A 75 58.43 17.57 2.43
C LYS A 75 57.07 18.11 1.99
N GLU A 76 56.51 17.55 0.93
CA GLU A 76 55.17 17.91 0.45
C GLU A 76 54.08 17.63 1.49
N LEU A 77 54.09 16.46 2.14
CA LEU A 77 53.14 16.16 3.22
C LEU A 77 53.28 17.14 4.40
N ALA A 78 54.51 17.55 4.74
CA ALA A 78 54.75 18.53 5.80
C ALA A 78 54.24 19.92 5.42
N ASP A 79 54.35 20.32 4.15
CA ASP A 79 53.82 21.59 3.64
C ASP A 79 52.28 21.59 3.63
N LEU A 80 51.63 20.51 3.17
CA LEU A 80 50.17 20.34 3.28
C LEU A 80 49.71 20.38 4.74
N GLN A 81 50.45 19.73 5.64
CA GLN A 81 50.15 19.75 7.07
C GLN A 81 50.28 21.17 7.64
N LYS A 82 51.24 21.96 7.16
CA LYS A 82 51.42 23.36 7.56
C LYS A 82 50.26 24.23 7.07
N GLN A 83 49.78 24.05 5.85
CA GLN A 83 48.60 24.76 5.34
C GLN A 83 47.36 24.48 6.20
N LEU A 84 47.13 23.21 6.58
CA LEU A 84 46.01 22.84 7.46
C LEU A 84 46.07 23.49 8.86
N LYS A 85 47.24 23.93 9.33
CA LYS A 85 47.36 24.68 10.60
C LYS A 85 46.77 26.09 10.53
N GLU A 86 46.45 26.60 9.35
CA GLU A 86 45.77 27.88 9.17
C GLU A 86 44.25 27.77 9.37
N ALA A 87 43.68 26.57 9.27
CA ALA A 87 42.24 26.34 9.39
C ALA A 87 41.62 26.94 10.67
N PRO A 88 42.20 26.80 11.88
CA PRO A 88 41.64 27.43 13.09
C PRO A 88 41.62 28.97 13.03
N ALA A 89 42.57 29.59 12.33
CA ALA A 89 42.60 31.04 12.18
C ALA A 89 41.54 31.54 11.19
N LEU A 90 41.31 30.80 10.09
CA LEU A 90 40.24 31.07 9.13
C LEU A 90 38.85 30.92 9.76
N LEU A 91 38.66 29.86 10.57
CA LEU A 91 37.41 29.65 11.31
C LEU A 91 37.13 30.77 12.31
N LYS A 92 38.15 31.31 13.00
CA LYS A 92 37.99 32.49 13.87
C LYS A 92 37.56 33.75 13.11
N LYS A 93 37.86 33.84 11.81
CA LYS A 93 37.42 34.92 10.92
C LYS A 93 36.08 34.61 10.23
N ASN A 94 35.42 33.50 10.59
CA ASN A 94 34.20 33.00 9.97
C ASN A 94 34.34 32.68 8.47
N GLU A 95 35.56 32.41 7.99
CA GLU A 95 35.85 32.07 6.59
C GLU A 95 35.72 30.55 6.36
N VAL A 96 34.53 30.01 6.59
CA VAL A 96 34.27 28.55 6.57
C VAL A 96 34.53 27.93 5.19
N ASP A 97 34.15 28.60 4.12
CA ASP A 97 34.27 28.07 2.76
C ASP A 97 35.74 27.91 2.33
N LYS A 98 36.61 28.86 2.71
CA LYS A 98 38.07 28.73 2.47
C LYS A 98 38.67 27.53 3.18
N VAL A 99 38.16 27.17 4.36
CA VAL A 99 38.61 25.97 5.09
C VAL A 99 38.14 24.70 4.39
N LYS A 100 36.91 24.68 3.86
CA LYS A 100 36.40 23.56 3.05
C LYS A 100 37.21 23.39 1.77
N GLU A 101 37.49 24.48 1.06
CA GLU A 101 38.35 24.49 -0.13
C GLU A 101 39.75 23.97 0.18
N LEU A 102 40.35 24.42 1.29
CA LEU A 102 41.65 23.94 1.75
C LEU A 102 41.65 22.44 2.05
N ILE A 103 40.63 21.93 2.76
CA ILE A 103 40.48 20.50 3.03
C ILE A 103 40.36 19.71 1.72
N ALA A 104 39.51 20.16 0.80
CA ALA A 104 39.29 19.51 -0.49
C ALA A 104 40.56 19.49 -1.36
N ALA A 105 41.33 20.58 -1.37
CA ALA A 105 42.60 20.65 -2.07
C ALA A 105 43.63 19.67 -1.50
N VAL A 106 43.71 19.55 -0.17
CA VAL A 106 44.60 18.57 0.49
C VAL A 106 44.15 17.14 0.21
N ASP A 107 42.85 16.84 0.23
CA ASP A 107 42.30 15.52 -0.11
C ASP A 107 42.60 15.08 -1.55
N ALA A 108 42.39 16.00 -2.50
CA ALA A 108 42.72 15.76 -3.90
C ALA A 108 44.20 15.45 -4.06
N ARG A 109 45.06 16.24 -3.40
CA ARG A 109 46.51 16.02 -3.46
C ARG A 109 46.95 14.72 -2.81
N ILE A 110 46.34 14.36 -1.68
CA ILE A 110 46.58 13.06 -1.03
C ILE A 110 46.25 11.89 -1.97
N THR A 111 45.16 12.01 -2.72
CA THR A 111 44.70 10.98 -3.66
C THR A 111 45.66 10.87 -4.85
N GLU A 112 46.13 11.99 -5.38
CA GLU A 112 47.15 12.02 -6.44
C GLU A 112 48.47 11.39 -6.04
N LEU A 113 48.89 11.54 -4.77
CA LEU A 113 50.15 11.00 -4.28
C LEU A 113 50.16 9.45 -4.18
N MET A 114 49.00 8.79 -4.21
CA MET A 114 48.84 7.32 -4.25
C MET A 114 49.81 6.55 -3.34
N ILE A 115 50.01 7.03 -2.11
CA ILE A 115 51.02 6.48 -1.19
C ILE A 115 50.66 5.03 -0.80
N PRO A 116 51.53 4.04 -1.07
CA PRO A 116 51.34 2.65 -0.66
C PRO A 116 51.20 2.49 0.86
N GLU A 117 50.40 1.52 1.31
CA GLU A 117 50.09 1.35 2.75
C GLU A 117 51.33 1.06 3.61
N ASP A 118 52.28 0.30 3.05
CA ASP A 118 53.54 -0.10 3.67
C ASP A 118 54.59 1.01 3.74
N GLU A 119 54.38 2.12 3.01
CA GLU A 119 55.26 3.28 3.00
C GLU A 119 54.77 4.42 3.92
N LYS A 120 53.59 4.30 4.52
CA LYS A 120 52.98 5.34 5.37
C LYS A 120 53.75 5.52 6.69
N ASP A 121 54.58 6.55 6.73
CA ASP A 121 55.37 6.90 7.91
C ASP A 121 54.68 7.92 8.86
N ARG A 122 55.45 8.46 9.80
CA ARG A 122 54.99 9.45 10.78
C ARG A 122 54.53 10.77 10.13
N ALA A 123 55.09 11.16 8.99
CA ALA A 123 54.70 12.38 8.28
C ALA A 123 53.29 12.24 7.70
N TRP A 124 52.99 11.11 7.06
CA TRP A 124 51.63 10.76 6.62
C TRP A 124 50.63 10.79 7.78
N THR A 125 50.98 10.13 8.89
CA THR A 125 50.12 10.11 10.09
C THR A 125 49.87 11.51 10.64
N GLY A 126 50.89 12.37 10.62
CA GLY A 126 50.80 13.77 11.03
C GLY A 126 49.88 14.61 10.15
N LEU A 127 49.93 14.43 8.82
CA LEU A 127 49.03 15.08 7.87
C LEU A 127 47.59 14.62 8.08
N LYS A 128 47.37 13.30 8.10
CA LYS A 128 46.04 12.69 8.29
C LYS A 128 45.40 13.20 9.59
N THR A 129 46.17 13.28 10.67
CA THR A 129 45.70 13.84 11.96
C THR A 129 45.34 15.33 11.85
N ALA A 130 46.13 16.13 11.13
CA ALA A 130 45.85 17.54 10.93
C ALA A 130 44.58 17.75 10.08
N LEU A 131 44.40 16.91 9.05
CA LEU A 131 43.24 16.94 8.16
C LEU A 131 41.96 16.58 8.90
N GLU A 132 41.98 15.50 9.70
CA GLU A 132 40.84 15.15 10.55
C GLU A 132 40.51 16.24 11.56
N LYS A 133 41.53 16.87 12.18
CA LYS A 133 41.32 18.02 13.06
C LYS A 133 40.68 19.20 12.34
N ALA A 134 41.10 19.51 11.12
CA ALA A 134 40.53 20.60 10.33
C ALA A 134 39.05 20.31 9.98
N ARG A 135 38.74 19.07 9.54
CA ARG A 135 37.37 18.62 9.28
C ARG A 135 36.51 18.70 10.53
N TYR A 136 37.02 18.21 11.67
CA TYR A 136 36.31 18.23 12.96
C TYR A 136 35.98 19.65 13.42
N ALA A 137 36.83 20.63 13.10
CA ALA A 137 36.66 22.02 13.48
C ALA A 137 35.60 22.77 12.65
N LEU A 138 35.18 22.23 11.50
CA LEU A 138 34.11 22.85 10.69
C LEU A 138 32.80 22.95 11.50
N PRO A 139 32.04 24.06 11.39
CA PRO A 139 30.75 24.19 12.03
C PRO A 139 29.76 23.18 11.42
N VAL A 140 28.98 22.52 12.28
CA VAL A 140 27.94 21.58 11.91
C VAL A 140 26.62 22.33 11.77
N SER A 141 25.98 22.20 10.60
CA SER A 141 24.66 22.77 10.31
C SER A 141 23.56 21.95 10.96
N PHE A 142 22.68 22.60 11.73
CA PHE A 142 21.54 21.89 12.32
C PHE A 142 20.53 21.48 11.24
N GLU A 143 20.19 22.39 10.35
CA GLU A 143 19.21 22.15 9.29
C GLU A 143 19.72 21.17 8.21
N LYS A 144 21.00 21.25 7.81
CA LYS A 144 21.54 20.42 6.71
C LYS A 144 22.08 19.06 7.16
N GLU A 145 22.68 18.98 8.36
CA GLU A 145 23.42 17.78 8.78
C GLU A 145 22.72 17.05 9.94
N VAL A 146 22.19 17.75 10.93
CA VAL A 146 21.55 17.12 12.11
C VAL A 146 20.10 16.72 11.83
N THR A 147 19.35 17.58 11.17
CA THR A 147 17.91 17.39 10.92
C THR A 147 17.58 16.11 10.15
N PRO A 148 18.30 15.71 9.06
CA PRO A 148 18.03 14.45 8.38
C PRO A 148 18.16 13.23 9.29
N ILE A 149 19.12 13.25 10.22
CA ILE A 149 19.35 12.18 11.20
C ILE A 149 18.16 12.11 12.17
N VAL A 150 17.71 13.26 12.69
CA VAL A 150 16.57 13.35 13.63
C VAL A 150 15.26 12.96 12.94
N LYS A 151 14.99 13.46 11.73
CA LYS A 151 13.80 13.13 10.93
C LYS A 151 13.68 11.62 10.71
N THR A 152 14.75 11.00 10.24
CA THR A 152 14.78 9.58 9.87
C THR A 152 14.67 8.67 11.10
N ASN A 153 15.40 8.98 12.17
CA ASN A 153 15.61 8.03 13.26
C ASN A 153 14.77 8.30 14.52
N CYS A 154 14.22 9.51 14.68
CA CYS A 154 13.64 9.95 15.96
C CYS A 154 12.17 10.37 15.90
N LEU A 155 11.74 11.06 14.83
CA LEU A 155 10.41 11.72 14.81
C LEU A 155 9.21 10.76 14.82
N ARG A 156 9.42 9.48 14.48
CA ARG A 156 8.39 8.45 14.63
C ARG A 156 7.86 8.33 16.07
N CYS A 157 8.72 8.59 17.06
CA CYS A 157 8.40 8.46 18.48
C CYS A 157 8.57 9.75 19.29
N HIS A 158 9.17 10.80 18.72
CA HIS A 158 9.48 12.07 19.40
C HIS A 158 9.00 13.29 18.58
N SER A 159 7.74 13.28 18.17
CA SER A 159 7.07 14.38 17.46
C SER A 159 5.88 14.91 18.25
N GLU A 160 5.22 15.96 17.76
CA GLU A 160 3.97 16.46 18.33
C GLU A 160 2.88 15.39 18.45
N ALA A 161 2.71 14.57 17.42
CA ALA A 161 1.70 13.50 17.41
C ALA A 161 2.03 12.36 18.38
N GLN A 162 3.32 12.10 18.61
CA GLN A 162 3.81 11.02 19.46
C GLN A 162 5.05 11.50 20.22
N ALA A 163 4.88 11.93 21.47
CA ALA A 163 5.95 12.48 22.30
C ALA A 163 6.39 11.47 23.39
N SER A 164 7.10 10.41 23.00
CA SER A 164 7.57 9.38 23.93
C SER A 164 8.44 10.01 25.01
N ALA A 165 8.16 9.66 26.28
CA ALA A 165 8.77 10.29 27.46
C ALA A 165 8.62 11.83 27.49
N ASN A 166 7.52 12.36 26.95
CA ASN A 166 7.24 13.80 26.81
C ASN A 166 8.35 14.57 26.08
N LEU A 167 9.13 13.90 25.23
CA LEU A 167 10.19 14.52 24.45
C LEU A 167 9.73 14.76 23.02
N ARG A 168 9.86 16.00 22.58
CA ARG A 168 9.64 16.44 21.20
C ARG A 168 10.96 16.88 20.58
N LEU A 169 11.24 16.39 19.38
CA LEU A 169 12.44 16.70 18.58
C LEU A 169 12.09 17.26 17.20
N ASP A 170 10.81 17.56 16.96
CA ASP A 170 10.24 18.01 15.69
C ASP A 170 10.38 19.51 15.44
N THR A 171 10.73 20.30 16.46
CA THR A 171 11.11 21.73 16.32
C THR A 171 12.36 22.02 17.15
N TYR A 172 13.15 23.03 16.76
CA TYR A 172 14.34 23.40 17.52
C TYR A 172 13.99 23.87 18.93
N ALA A 173 12.91 24.64 19.06
CA ALA A 173 12.38 25.11 20.33
C ALA A 173 11.98 23.94 21.25
N ALA A 174 11.38 22.89 20.70
CA ALA A 174 11.00 21.70 21.45
C ALA A 174 12.22 20.90 21.95
N ILE A 175 13.26 20.76 21.13
CA ILE A 175 14.54 20.16 21.55
C ILE A 175 15.10 20.90 22.78
N GLY A 176 15.02 22.23 22.79
CA GLY A 176 15.44 23.07 23.90
C GLY A 176 14.63 22.89 25.19
N LYS A 177 13.34 22.53 25.08
CA LYS A 177 12.46 22.27 26.25
C LYS A 177 12.82 20.95 26.95
N GLY A 178 13.37 19.98 26.22
CA GLY A 178 13.69 18.66 26.76
C GLY A 178 12.46 17.76 26.93
N GLY A 179 12.60 16.70 27.72
CA GLY A 179 11.52 15.74 27.98
C GLY A 179 11.37 15.42 29.47
N ARG A 180 10.70 14.31 29.79
CA ARG A 180 10.45 13.85 31.17
C ARG A 180 11.73 13.72 32.00
N SER A 181 12.85 13.37 31.36
CA SER A 181 14.16 13.21 32.02
C SER A 181 14.97 14.50 32.09
N GLY A 182 14.38 15.65 31.74
CA GLY A 182 15.04 16.96 31.72
C GLY A 182 15.57 17.36 30.33
N PRO A 183 16.48 18.35 30.28
CA PRO A 183 17.08 18.83 29.04
C PRO A 183 17.81 17.72 28.28
N VAL A 184 17.55 17.62 26.97
CA VAL A 184 18.21 16.61 26.13
C VAL A 184 19.56 17.08 25.57
N VAL A 185 19.75 18.39 25.49
CA VAL A 185 20.98 19.02 24.98
C VAL A 185 21.49 20.02 26.02
N PHE A 186 22.73 19.82 26.46
CA PHE A 186 23.51 20.80 27.20
C PHE A 186 24.60 21.35 26.26
N PRO A 187 24.45 22.59 25.78
CA PRO A 187 25.41 23.21 24.87
C PRO A 187 26.86 23.09 25.37
N LYS A 188 27.78 22.70 24.48
CA LYS A 188 29.21 22.48 24.74
C LYS A 188 29.55 21.28 25.63
N VAL A 189 28.57 20.52 26.09
CA VAL A 189 28.77 19.41 27.05
C VAL A 189 28.05 18.14 26.58
N PRO A 190 28.60 17.43 25.57
CA PRO A 190 27.96 16.25 24.99
C PRO A 190 27.80 15.11 26.00
N ASN A 191 28.78 14.89 26.88
CA ASN A 191 28.75 13.82 27.89
C ASN A 191 27.68 14.04 28.98
N ARG A 192 27.10 15.24 29.09
CA ARG A 192 25.92 15.50 29.94
C ARG A 192 24.62 15.60 29.15
N SER A 193 24.70 15.73 27.83
CA SER A 193 23.55 15.81 26.94
C SER A 193 22.91 14.43 26.81
N LEU A 194 21.70 14.27 27.33
CA LEU A 194 20.98 12.99 27.25
C LEU A 194 20.85 12.49 25.82
N LEU A 195 20.73 13.40 24.83
CA LEU A 195 20.72 13.05 23.43
C LEU A 195 21.97 12.25 23.03
N ALA A 196 23.18 12.78 23.29
CA ALA A 196 24.43 12.10 22.99
C ALA A 196 24.60 10.82 23.81
N VAL A 197 24.32 10.86 25.12
CA VAL A 197 24.47 9.71 26.03
C VAL A 197 23.58 8.54 25.61
N LYS A 198 22.34 8.83 25.16
CA LYS A 198 21.40 7.80 24.71
C LYS A 198 21.76 7.20 23.36
N LEU A 199 22.41 7.95 22.47
CA LEU A 199 22.88 7.42 21.18
C LEU A 199 24.02 6.40 21.33
N ILE A 200 24.89 6.57 22.33
CA ILE A 200 26.07 5.72 22.56
C ILE A 200 25.91 4.72 23.71
N HIS A 201 24.70 4.55 24.24
CA HIS A 201 24.49 3.71 25.42
C HIS A 201 24.86 2.23 25.12
N PRO A 202 25.65 1.54 25.97
CA PRO A 202 26.12 0.19 25.70
C PRO A 202 25.01 -0.86 25.74
N ASP A 203 24.01 -0.68 26.62
CA ASP A 203 22.81 -1.51 26.65
C ASP A 203 21.85 -1.06 25.53
N GLU A 204 21.58 -1.98 24.59
CA GLU A 204 20.67 -1.79 23.46
C GLU A 204 19.24 -1.41 23.88
N LYS A 205 18.76 -1.90 25.02
CA LYS A 205 17.40 -1.58 25.52
C LYS A 205 17.29 -0.12 25.97
N LEU A 206 18.41 0.47 26.36
CA LEU A 206 18.50 1.85 26.86
C LEU A 206 19.08 2.81 25.82
N ARG A 207 19.58 2.29 24.69
CA ARG A 207 20.10 3.03 23.55
C ARG A 207 18.95 3.51 22.67
N MET A 208 19.11 4.71 22.11
CA MET A 208 18.20 5.26 21.11
C MET A 208 18.82 5.18 19.72
N PRO A 209 18.03 4.92 18.67
CA PRO A 209 16.59 4.62 18.67
C PRO A 209 16.28 3.21 19.23
N GLN A 210 15.24 3.09 20.05
CA GLN A 210 14.82 1.82 20.64
C GLN A 210 14.23 0.86 19.61
N GLY A 211 14.66 -0.40 19.64
CA GLY A 211 14.19 -1.44 18.73
C GLY A 211 14.69 -1.29 17.29
N ALA A 212 15.72 -0.48 17.06
CA ALA A 212 16.36 -0.27 15.76
C ALA A 212 17.88 -0.39 15.86
N ALA A 213 18.53 -0.55 14.69
CA ALA A 213 19.98 -0.64 14.59
C ALA A 213 20.66 0.63 15.15
N LYS A 214 21.93 0.49 15.56
CA LYS A 214 22.76 1.64 15.92
C LYS A 214 22.91 2.58 14.74
N LEU A 215 22.78 3.88 15.00
CA LEU A 215 23.18 4.91 14.05
C LEU A 215 24.63 4.67 13.64
N LYS A 216 24.96 5.09 12.43
CA LYS A 216 26.34 5.04 11.96
C LYS A 216 27.20 5.93 12.84
N ASP A 217 28.45 5.53 13.03
CA ASP A 217 29.36 6.27 13.92
C ASP A 217 29.55 7.71 13.43
N GLU A 218 29.49 7.95 12.12
CA GLU A 218 29.52 9.28 11.51
C GLU A 218 28.30 10.13 11.90
N GLU A 219 27.09 9.55 11.88
CA GLU A 219 25.86 10.27 12.27
C GLU A 219 25.89 10.64 13.75
N ILE A 220 26.34 9.72 14.60
CA ILE A 220 26.53 9.98 16.04
C ILE A 220 27.54 11.10 16.25
N LEU A 221 28.68 11.06 15.54
CA LEU A 221 29.70 12.10 15.62
C LEU A 221 29.18 13.46 15.15
N THR A 222 28.35 13.52 14.11
CA THR A 222 27.71 14.78 13.67
C THR A 222 26.86 15.38 14.78
N VAL A 223 26.00 14.58 15.44
CA VAL A 223 25.17 15.05 16.57
C VAL A 223 26.03 15.48 17.75
N VAL A 224 27.06 14.71 18.11
CA VAL A 224 27.97 15.03 19.22
C VAL A 224 28.73 16.33 18.94
N ARG A 225 29.29 16.50 17.74
CA ARG A 225 30.00 17.72 17.32
C ARG A 225 29.10 18.94 17.35
N TRP A 226 27.88 18.82 16.84
CA TRP A 226 26.89 19.89 16.91
C TRP A 226 26.65 20.33 18.36
N ILE A 227 26.49 19.39 19.30
CA ILE A 227 26.34 19.70 20.73
C ILE A 227 27.61 20.37 21.29
N GLU A 228 28.80 19.85 20.97
CA GLU A 228 30.08 20.41 21.40
C GLU A 228 30.29 21.85 20.93
N GLN A 229 29.83 22.17 19.74
CA GLN A 229 29.88 23.52 19.17
C GLN A 229 28.84 24.48 19.80
N GLY A 230 28.08 23.99 20.77
CA GLY A 230 27.08 24.77 21.50
C GLY A 230 25.67 24.63 20.95
N ALA A 231 25.42 23.61 20.12
CA ALA A 231 24.15 23.41 19.44
C ALA A 231 23.71 24.72 18.72
N PRO A 232 24.44 25.18 17.70
CA PRO A 232 23.99 26.32 16.90
C PRO A 232 22.72 25.96 16.13
N PHE A 233 21.82 26.94 15.97
CA PHE A 233 20.65 26.85 15.10
C PHE A 233 20.85 27.79 13.92
N ASP A 234 20.73 27.25 12.71
CA ASP A 234 20.92 27.96 11.45
C ASP A 234 19.65 28.05 10.59
N GLY A 235 18.48 27.74 11.17
CA GLY A 235 17.16 27.95 10.55
C GLY A 235 16.57 29.33 10.83
N ALA A 236 15.51 29.68 10.10
CA ALA A 236 14.85 30.99 10.18
C ALA A 236 13.87 31.10 11.38
N ASP A 237 13.18 30.01 11.71
CA ASP A 237 12.19 29.95 12.78
C ASP A 237 12.42 28.71 13.65
N ARG A 238 12.54 28.91 14.97
CA ARG A 238 12.82 27.85 15.94
C ARG A 238 11.59 27.01 16.28
N ASP A 239 10.40 27.55 16.06
CA ASP A 239 9.12 26.87 16.31
C ASP A 239 8.57 26.18 15.05
N ALA A 240 9.15 26.45 13.88
CA ALA A 240 8.85 25.70 12.67
C ALA A 240 9.33 24.23 12.76
N PRO A 241 8.67 23.30 12.06
CA PRO A 241 9.17 21.95 11.93
C PRO A 241 10.59 21.94 11.39
N ILE A 242 11.47 21.15 12.01
CA ILE A 242 12.87 21.05 11.60
C ILE A 242 12.95 20.65 10.12
N GLY A 243 13.86 21.26 9.36
CA GLY A 243 14.06 20.96 7.94
C GLY A 243 13.11 21.68 6.98
N ASP A 244 12.09 22.39 7.47
CA ASP A 244 11.21 23.20 6.62
C ASP A 244 11.83 24.59 6.34
N SER A 245 12.75 25.04 7.19
CA SER A 245 13.44 26.34 7.06
C SER A 245 14.33 26.48 5.81
N LEU A 246 14.74 25.36 5.20
CA LEU A 246 15.58 25.35 3.99
C LEU A 246 14.81 24.99 2.71
N VAL A 247 13.53 24.63 2.83
CA VAL A 247 12.68 24.41 1.64
C VAL A 247 12.27 25.78 1.15
N GLU A 248 12.96 26.27 0.12
CA GLU A 248 12.51 27.44 -0.62
C GLU A 248 11.07 27.17 -1.09
N LYS A 249 10.09 27.88 -0.53
CA LYS A 249 8.68 27.73 -0.92
C LYS A 249 8.56 28.17 -2.36
N LYS A 250 8.63 27.22 -3.29
CA LYS A 250 8.45 27.48 -4.72
C LYS A 250 7.11 28.20 -4.92
N PRO A 251 7.06 29.20 -5.81
CA PRO A 251 5.84 29.95 -6.09
C PRO A 251 4.68 29.01 -6.44
N PRO A 252 3.44 29.40 -6.14
CA PRO A 252 2.27 28.58 -6.45
C PRO A 252 2.23 28.29 -7.95
N VAL A 253 2.09 27.01 -8.29
CA VAL A 253 1.97 26.56 -9.68
C VAL A 253 0.70 27.13 -10.30
N GLN A 254 0.82 27.64 -11.53
CA GLN A 254 -0.34 27.95 -12.35
C GLN A 254 -0.78 26.70 -13.11
N VAL A 255 -1.95 26.17 -12.74
CA VAL A 255 -2.58 25.06 -13.47
C VAL A 255 -3.31 25.62 -14.69
N VAL A 256 -2.99 25.11 -15.87
CA VAL A 256 -3.70 25.43 -17.11
C VAL A 256 -4.73 24.34 -17.36
N MET A 257 -6.00 24.74 -17.55
CA MET A 257 -7.08 23.80 -17.86
C MET A 257 -7.05 23.41 -19.34
N ALA A 258 -7.48 22.19 -19.64
CA ALA A 258 -7.66 21.74 -21.03
C ALA A 258 -8.79 22.50 -21.72
N ASP A 259 -8.61 22.83 -23.00
CA ASP A 259 -9.58 23.54 -23.84
C ASP A 259 -10.19 22.66 -24.95
N GLY A 260 -9.76 21.39 -25.03
CA GLY A 260 -10.24 20.40 -25.98
C GLY A 260 -9.42 20.33 -27.28
N SER A 261 -8.37 21.17 -27.42
CA SER A 261 -7.45 21.07 -28.57
C SER A 261 -6.36 20.03 -28.37
N GLU A 262 -6.27 19.42 -27.18
CA GLU A 262 -5.20 18.50 -26.80
C GLU A 262 -5.42 17.11 -27.40
N THR A 263 -4.34 16.48 -27.86
CA THR A 263 -4.39 15.10 -28.32
C THR A 263 -4.23 14.11 -27.16
N VAL A 264 -3.56 14.53 -26.08
CA VAL A 264 -3.34 13.70 -24.89
C VAL A 264 -4.13 14.25 -23.69
N SER A 265 -5.00 13.41 -23.14
CA SER A 265 -5.80 13.72 -21.95
C SER A 265 -5.03 13.34 -20.69
N PHE A 266 -4.95 14.26 -19.72
CA PHE A 266 -4.31 13.95 -18.44
C PHE A 266 -5.05 12.81 -17.73
N ARG A 267 -6.38 12.90 -17.58
CA ARG A 267 -7.19 11.89 -16.90
C ARG A 267 -7.16 10.50 -17.54
N ARG A 268 -7.19 10.44 -18.87
CA ARG A 268 -7.28 9.17 -19.60
C ARG A 268 -5.90 8.55 -19.85
N ASP A 269 -4.91 9.35 -20.24
CA ASP A 269 -3.65 8.83 -20.78
C ASP A 269 -2.50 8.92 -19.77
N ILE A 270 -2.50 9.90 -18.87
CA ILE A 270 -1.39 10.19 -17.94
C ILE A 270 -1.67 9.73 -16.50
N ALA A 271 -2.84 10.06 -15.96
CA ALA A 271 -3.20 9.76 -14.58
C ALA A 271 -3.13 8.25 -14.25
N PRO A 272 -3.59 7.32 -15.11
CA PRO A 272 -3.52 5.88 -14.80
C PRO A 272 -2.09 5.37 -14.61
N MET A 273 -1.13 5.84 -15.42
CA MET A 273 0.27 5.44 -15.25
C MET A 273 0.88 6.04 -13.98
N LEU A 274 0.56 7.28 -13.62
CA LEU A 274 1.03 7.89 -12.37
C LEU A 274 0.52 7.11 -11.15
N VAL A 275 -0.76 6.76 -11.15
CA VAL A 275 -1.39 5.99 -10.05
C VAL A 275 -0.74 4.62 -9.88
N ASN A 276 -0.57 3.90 -10.99
CA ASN A 276 -0.09 2.51 -10.96
C ASN A 276 1.42 2.39 -10.76
N ILE A 277 2.20 3.39 -11.15
CA ILE A 277 3.67 3.29 -11.20
C ILE A 277 4.35 4.25 -10.21
N CYS A 278 3.91 5.51 -10.15
CA CYS A 278 4.65 6.57 -9.45
C CYS A 278 4.19 6.75 -7.99
N ILE A 279 2.88 6.80 -7.76
CA ILE A 279 2.30 7.15 -6.44
C ILE A 279 2.76 6.19 -5.33
N GLY A 280 3.02 4.91 -5.65
CA GLY A 280 3.47 3.92 -4.66
C GLY A 280 4.76 4.30 -3.91
N CYS A 281 5.66 5.07 -4.53
CA CYS A 281 6.90 5.55 -3.90
C CYS A 281 6.93 7.06 -3.64
N HIS A 282 6.12 7.82 -4.38
CA HIS A 282 6.11 9.29 -4.36
C HIS A 282 4.80 9.84 -3.79
N SER A 283 4.44 9.37 -2.59
CA SER A 283 3.26 9.82 -1.83
C SER A 283 3.53 9.80 -0.32
N GLY A 284 2.62 10.39 0.46
CA GLY A 284 2.73 10.41 1.91
C GLY A 284 3.94 11.18 2.45
N ASN A 285 4.22 11.01 3.75
CA ASN A 285 5.19 11.85 4.48
C ASN A 285 6.66 11.55 4.17
N ASN A 286 6.96 10.43 3.51
CA ASN A 286 8.32 10.00 3.18
C ASN A 286 8.46 9.70 1.68
N ALA A 287 7.91 10.59 0.83
CA ALA A 287 8.00 10.46 -0.61
C ALA A 287 9.46 10.47 -1.08
N ARG A 288 9.84 9.53 -1.96
CA ARG A 288 11.22 9.43 -2.43
C ARG A 288 11.64 10.69 -3.20
N GLY A 289 12.82 11.22 -2.88
CA GLY A 289 13.35 12.44 -3.49
C GLY A 289 12.48 13.67 -3.21
N ASP A 290 11.67 13.64 -2.15
CA ASP A 290 10.78 14.72 -1.71
C ASP A 290 9.83 15.24 -2.81
N TYR A 291 9.48 14.38 -3.76
CA TYR A 291 8.56 14.68 -4.85
C TYR A 291 7.28 13.86 -4.73
N ARG A 292 6.12 14.51 -4.91
CA ARG A 292 4.79 13.95 -4.63
C ARG A 292 3.90 13.98 -5.87
N PHE A 293 3.12 12.91 -6.08
CA PHE A 293 2.14 12.78 -7.16
C PHE A 293 0.72 12.54 -6.61
N GLU A 294 0.38 13.02 -5.41
CA GLU A 294 -0.98 12.76 -4.89
C GLU A 294 -2.00 13.64 -5.59
N THR A 295 -1.63 14.87 -5.96
CA THR A 295 -2.48 15.84 -6.66
C THR A 295 -1.80 16.36 -7.92
N PHE A 296 -2.58 16.95 -8.82
CA PHE A 296 -2.04 17.57 -10.04
C PHE A 296 -1.13 18.76 -9.72
N GLU A 297 -1.49 19.56 -8.72
CA GLU A 297 -0.66 20.67 -8.25
C GLU A 297 0.71 20.18 -7.75
N GLN A 298 0.73 19.10 -6.97
CA GLN A 298 1.99 18.54 -6.44
C GLN A 298 2.90 18.00 -7.55
N LEU A 299 2.32 17.35 -8.57
CA LEU A 299 3.04 16.92 -9.78
C LEU A 299 3.76 18.12 -10.41
N LEU A 300 3.09 19.25 -10.60
CA LEU A 300 3.72 20.42 -11.22
C LEU A 300 4.66 21.18 -10.26
N GLN A 301 4.42 21.14 -8.96
CA GLN A 301 5.26 21.80 -7.94
C GLN A 301 6.69 21.24 -7.95
N GLY A 302 6.84 19.95 -8.25
CA GLY A 302 8.15 19.29 -8.34
C GLY A 302 8.82 19.05 -6.98
N GLY A 303 9.89 18.24 -6.99
CA GLY A 303 10.75 18.02 -5.82
C GLY A 303 11.80 19.14 -5.61
N PRO A 304 12.68 19.02 -4.61
CA PRO A 304 13.74 20.00 -4.32
C PRO A 304 14.78 20.15 -5.43
N THR A 305 14.88 19.19 -6.34
CA THR A 305 15.89 19.16 -7.44
C THR A 305 15.51 20.00 -8.67
N GLY A 306 14.53 20.92 -8.57
CA GLY A 306 14.21 21.89 -9.63
C GLY A 306 12.97 21.57 -10.48
N ASN A 307 12.97 22.08 -11.72
CA ASN A 307 11.83 22.11 -12.66
C ASN A 307 11.46 20.71 -13.16
N THR A 308 10.54 20.03 -12.45
CA THR A 308 10.25 18.62 -12.72
C THR A 308 9.36 18.43 -13.95
N VAL A 309 8.32 19.25 -14.09
CA VAL A 309 7.49 19.34 -15.30
C VAL A 309 7.38 20.82 -15.68
N VAL A 310 7.84 21.16 -16.89
CA VAL A 310 7.78 22.52 -17.44
C VAL A 310 6.76 22.54 -18.57
N PRO A 311 5.56 23.13 -18.35
CA PRO A 311 4.53 23.26 -19.38
C PRO A 311 5.09 23.81 -20.70
N GLY A 312 4.83 23.10 -21.80
CA GLY A 312 5.25 23.45 -23.16
C GLY A 312 6.71 23.10 -23.49
N LYS A 313 7.51 22.66 -22.51
CA LYS A 313 8.95 22.48 -22.66
C LYS A 313 9.43 21.10 -22.21
N PRO A 314 9.25 20.05 -23.03
CA PRO A 314 9.68 18.69 -22.68
C PRO A 314 11.20 18.54 -22.53
N ASP A 315 12.00 19.40 -23.16
CA ASP A 315 13.47 19.40 -23.04
C ASP A 315 13.98 20.04 -21.75
N GLU A 316 13.17 20.89 -21.10
CA GLU A 316 13.47 21.48 -19.78
C GLU A 316 12.81 20.70 -18.63
N SER A 317 12.02 19.67 -18.96
CA SER A 317 11.24 18.90 -17.98
C SER A 317 12.03 17.70 -17.48
N TYR A 318 12.58 17.80 -16.26
CA TYR A 318 13.42 16.75 -15.69
C TYR A 318 12.72 15.38 -15.57
N LEU A 319 11.40 15.36 -15.39
CA LEU A 319 10.67 14.09 -15.36
C LEU A 319 10.75 13.35 -16.70
N ILE A 320 10.81 14.05 -17.84
CA ILE A 320 11.03 13.46 -19.17
C ILE A 320 12.43 12.84 -19.23
N ASP A 321 13.45 13.51 -18.67
CA ASP A 321 14.79 12.93 -18.56
C ASP A 321 14.78 11.63 -17.77
N LEU A 322 14.02 11.56 -16.67
CA LEU A 322 14.00 10.38 -15.81
C LEU A 322 13.25 9.18 -16.42
N VAL A 323 12.13 9.43 -17.11
CA VAL A 323 11.23 8.36 -17.60
C VAL A 323 11.44 8.00 -19.06
N LEU A 324 11.90 8.93 -19.89
CA LEU A 324 12.11 8.73 -21.33
C LEU A 324 13.60 8.64 -21.67
N ARG A 325 14.42 9.65 -21.32
CA ARG A 325 15.84 9.71 -21.70
C ARG A 325 16.74 8.83 -20.83
N GLN A 326 16.35 8.64 -19.57
CA GLN A 326 16.96 7.84 -18.52
C GLN A 326 18.40 8.23 -18.14
N ASP A 327 18.67 9.53 -18.01
CA ASP A 327 19.99 10.09 -17.75
C ASP A 327 19.94 11.18 -16.64
N PRO A 328 20.78 11.15 -15.59
CA PRO A 328 21.68 10.07 -15.14
C PRO A 328 20.98 9.00 -14.29
N LEU A 329 19.71 9.23 -13.92
CA LEU A 329 18.90 8.39 -13.04
C LEU A 329 17.71 7.85 -13.80
N LYS A 330 17.36 6.58 -13.54
CA LYS A 330 16.25 5.90 -14.21
C LYS A 330 15.05 5.79 -13.29
N MET A 331 13.89 6.25 -13.75
CA MET A 331 12.62 6.04 -13.06
C MET A 331 11.66 5.19 -13.91
N PRO A 332 10.95 4.22 -13.30
CA PRO A 332 10.90 3.92 -11.87
C PRO A 332 12.11 3.07 -11.41
N ALA A 333 12.73 3.45 -10.29
CA ALA A 333 13.96 2.81 -9.81
C ALA A 333 13.70 1.34 -9.40
N GLY A 334 14.44 0.41 -10.02
CA GLY A 334 14.35 -1.02 -9.71
C GLY A 334 13.06 -1.72 -10.18
N GLN A 335 12.26 -1.09 -11.05
CA GLN A 335 11.06 -1.69 -11.65
C GLN A 335 11.16 -1.70 -13.19
N ALA A 336 10.18 -2.34 -13.83
CA ALA A 336 10.04 -2.30 -15.28
C ALA A 336 9.82 -0.85 -15.76
N GLN A 337 10.44 -0.52 -16.88
CA GLN A 337 10.34 0.82 -17.48
C GLN A 337 8.94 1.06 -18.01
N LEU A 338 8.59 2.34 -18.13
CA LEU A 338 7.37 2.74 -18.82
C LEU A 338 7.40 2.19 -20.25
N LYS A 339 6.23 1.80 -20.76
CA LYS A 339 6.10 1.50 -22.18
C LYS A 339 6.47 2.75 -22.97
N LEU A 340 7.12 2.58 -24.12
CA LEU A 340 7.52 3.71 -24.97
C LEU A 340 6.30 4.58 -25.35
N SER A 341 5.13 3.98 -25.54
CA SER A 341 3.88 4.72 -25.77
C SER A 341 3.48 5.61 -24.59
N GLN A 342 3.66 5.16 -23.35
CA GLN A 342 3.35 5.94 -22.15
C GLN A 342 4.33 7.10 -21.98
N ALA A 343 5.63 6.84 -22.16
CA ALA A 343 6.65 7.88 -22.07
C ALA A 343 6.47 8.96 -23.16
N LYS A 344 6.12 8.55 -24.39
CA LYS A 344 5.78 9.48 -25.48
C LYS A 344 4.49 10.25 -25.23
N ALA A 345 3.45 9.61 -24.69
CA ALA A 345 2.22 10.30 -24.32
C ALA A 345 2.50 11.39 -23.27
N PHE A 346 3.35 11.09 -22.29
CA PHE A 346 3.79 12.06 -21.28
C PHE A 346 4.56 13.24 -21.92
N GLU A 347 5.50 12.95 -22.83
CA GLU A 347 6.24 13.97 -23.56
C GLU A 347 5.32 14.88 -24.40
N THR A 348 4.37 14.30 -25.13
CA THR A 348 3.37 15.04 -25.91
C THR A 348 2.50 15.89 -25.00
N TRP A 349 2.00 15.35 -23.90
CA TRP A 349 1.19 16.09 -22.94
C TRP A 349 1.95 17.31 -22.36
N VAL A 350 3.23 17.15 -22.02
CA VAL A 350 4.08 18.26 -21.57
C VAL A 350 4.22 19.30 -22.69
N ARG A 351 4.48 18.87 -23.92
CA ARG A 351 4.59 19.74 -25.10
C ARG A 351 3.31 20.53 -25.39
N GLU A 352 2.15 19.94 -25.13
CA GLU A 352 0.82 20.56 -25.26
C GLU A 352 0.50 21.54 -24.11
N GLY A 353 1.45 21.76 -23.19
CA GLY A 353 1.29 22.71 -22.09
C GLY A 353 0.94 22.07 -20.75
N ALA A 354 1.09 20.74 -20.62
CA ALA A 354 0.81 20.01 -19.40
C ALA A 354 -0.57 20.37 -18.80
N LYS A 355 -1.61 20.39 -19.65
CA LYS A 355 -2.94 20.89 -19.28
C LYS A 355 -3.73 19.87 -18.47
N PHE A 356 -4.62 20.35 -17.60
CA PHE A 356 -5.46 19.56 -16.71
C PHE A 356 -6.92 19.51 -17.18
N ASP A 357 -7.46 18.30 -17.37
CA ASP A 357 -8.83 18.04 -17.83
C ASP A 357 -9.73 17.43 -16.72
N GLY A 358 -9.33 17.58 -15.46
CA GLY A 358 -10.13 17.20 -14.29
C GLY A 358 -10.93 18.34 -13.67
N THR A 359 -11.73 18.00 -12.68
CA THR A 359 -12.63 18.94 -12.01
C THR A 359 -11.94 19.77 -10.94
N ASP A 360 -10.99 19.18 -10.21
CA ASP A 360 -10.24 19.82 -9.14
C ASP A 360 -8.76 19.37 -9.17
N PRO A 361 -7.80 20.28 -9.42
CA PRO A 361 -6.37 19.93 -9.46
C PRO A 361 -5.79 19.60 -8.07
N LYS A 362 -6.52 19.89 -6.98
CA LYS A 362 -6.17 19.53 -5.60
C LYS A 362 -6.77 18.20 -5.17
N ALA A 363 -7.71 17.65 -5.93
CA ALA A 363 -8.23 16.33 -5.64
C ALA A 363 -7.13 15.26 -5.85
N PRO A 364 -7.17 14.16 -5.09
CA PRO A 364 -6.22 13.08 -5.30
C PRO A 364 -6.32 12.53 -6.74
N ILE A 365 -5.20 12.40 -7.47
CA ILE A 365 -5.19 11.90 -8.86
C ILE A 365 -5.87 10.53 -8.96
N ARG A 366 -5.79 9.71 -7.91
CA ARG A 366 -6.49 8.42 -7.81
C ARG A 366 -7.99 8.50 -8.02
N THR A 367 -8.65 9.60 -7.65
CA THR A 367 -10.10 9.78 -7.84
C THR A 367 -10.46 10.19 -9.27
N LEU A 368 -9.47 10.51 -10.09
CA LEU A 368 -9.66 10.94 -11.49
C LEU A 368 -9.56 9.78 -12.48
N VAL A 369 -8.97 8.66 -12.06
CA VAL A 369 -8.76 7.46 -12.86
C VAL A 369 -9.93 6.50 -12.63
N PRO A 370 -10.63 6.05 -13.70
CA PRO A 370 -11.65 5.01 -13.57
C PRO A 370 -11.04 3.74 -12.96
N SER A 371 -11.72 3.15 -11.99
CA SER A 371 -11.38 1.84 -11.44
C SER A 371 -11.46 0.75 -12.51
N ASP A 372 -10.78 -0.37 -12.29
CA ASP A 372 -10.83 -1.53 -13.20
C ASP A 372 -12.28 -2.01 -13.42
N ALA A 373 -13.12 -1.91 -12.39
CA ALA A 373 -14.55 -2.23 -12.48
C ALA A 373 -15.30 -1.28 -13.42
N GLU A 374 -15.00 0.02 -13.38
CA GLU A 374 -15.60 1.02 -14.27
C GLU A 374 -15.12 0.85 -15.72
N LEU A 375 -13.84 0.51 -15.91
CA LEU A 375 -13.28 0.22 -17.24
C LEU A 375 -13.90 -1.04 -17.85
N GLU A 376 -14.02 -2.13 -17.09
CA GLU A 376 -14.67 -3.34 -17.59
C GLU A 376 -16.16 -3.09 -17.80
N ALA A 377 -16.85 -2.35 -16.93
CA ALA A 377 -18.24 -1.95 -17.16
C ALA A 377 -18.41 -1.15 -18.46
N ALA A 378 -17.51 -0.20 -18.75
CA ALA A 378 -17.51 0.56 -19.99
C ALA A 378 -17.22 -0.32 -21.21
N ARG A 379 -16.26 -1.25 -21.10
CA ARG A 379 -15.94 -2.22 -22.17
C ARG A 379 -17.13 -3.13 -22.46
N LEU A 380 -17.78 -3.63 -21.42
CA LEU A 380 -18.99 -4.45 -21.53
C LEU A 380 -20.12 -3.62 -22.13
N ALA A 381 -20.33 -2.37 -21.70
CA ALA A 381 -21.35 -1.48 -22.25
C ALA A 381 -21.17 -1.23 -23.76
N ALA A 382 -19.93 -1.12 -24.25
CA ALA A 382 -19.62 -0.91 -25.67
C ALA A 382 -19.76 -2.17 -26.55
N MET A 383 -19.89 -3.35 -25.96
CA MET A 383 -19.99 -4.63 -26.68
C MET A 383 -21.31 -4.76 -27.46
N SER A 384 -21.35 -5.52 -28.55
CA SER A 384 -22.63 -5.84 -29.20
C SER A 384 -23.44 -6.82 -28.32
N ASP A 385 -24.77 -6.82 -28.45
CA ASP A 385 -25.63 -7.78 -27.72
C ASP A 385 -25.26 -9.24 -28.03
N ALA A 386 -24.86 -9.53 -29.27
CA ALA A 386 -24.47 -10.87 -29.71
C ALA A 386 -23.12 -11.32 -29.12
N ASP A 387 -22.12 -10.43 -29.09
CA ASP A 387 -20.82 -10.73 -28.48
C ASP A 387 -20.95 -10.90 -26.97
N PHE A 388 -21.78 -10.07 -26.35
CA PHE A 388 -22.05 -10.11 -24.91
C PHE A 388 -22.74 -11.42 -24.52
N GLU A 389 -23.72 -11.85 -25.31
CA GLU A 389 -24.36 -13.16 -25.19
C GLU A 389 -23.35 -14.31 -25.31
N LYS A 390 -22.55 -14.33 -26.38
CA LYS A 390 -21.56 -15.39 -26.61
C LYS A 390 -20.62 -15.51 -25.41
N ARG A 391 -20.10 -14.38 -24.93
CA ARG A 391 -19.22 -14.32 -23.76
C ARG A 391 -19.90 -14.89 -22.52
N ARG A 392 -21.18 -14.57 -22.30
CA ARG A 392 -21.93 -15.04 -21.12
C ARG A 392 -22.14 -16.57 -21.15
N ILE A 393 -22.45 -17.14 -22.31
CA ILE A 393 -22.58 -18.59 -22.48
C ILE A 393 -21.23 -19.27 -22.23
N GLU A 394 -20.14 -18.76 -22.83
CA GLU A 394 -18.78 -19.30 -22.63
C GLU A 394 -18.37 -19.26 -21.15
N GLN A 395 -18.68 -18.16 -20.45
CA GLN A 395 -18.43 -18.03 -19.02
C GLN A 395 -19.28 -19.02 -18.19
N ALA A 396 -20.55 -19.19 -18.53
CA ALA A 396 -21.44 -20.12 -17.85
C ALA A 396 -20.97 -21.58 -17.98
N GLU A 397 -20.57 -21.99 -19.17
CA GLU A 397 -20.04 -23.34 -19.41
C GLU A 397 -18.68 -23.54 -18.73
N ALA A 398 -17.81 -22.53 -18.75
CA ALA A 398 -16.53 -22.57 -18.04
C ALA A 398 -16.73 -22.60 -16.51
N LEU A 399 -17.74 -21.91 -15.99
CA LEU A 399 -18.14 -21.97 -14.58
C LEU A 399 -18.56 -23.39 -14.21
N TRP A 400 -19.48 -23.96 -14.97
CA TRP A 400 -20.00 -25.30 -14.74
C TRP A 400 -18.92 -26.38 -14.82
N LYS A 401 -18.02 -26.31 -15.82
CA LYS A 401 -16.88 -27.23 -15.94
C LYS A 401 -15.96 -27.22 -14.72
N ARG A 402 -15.85 -26.09 -14.02
CA ARG A 402 -15.09 -25.99 -12.76
C ARG A 402 -15.83 -26.62 -11.59
N VAL A 403 -17.15 -26.45 -11.55
CA VAL A 403 -18.02 -26.94 -10.48
C VAL A 403 -18.23 -28.46 -10.56
N ALA A 404 -18.65 -28.96 -11.73
CA ALA A 404 -19.10 -30.33 -11.92
C ALA A 404 -18.38 -30.98 -13.12
N PRO A 405 -17.04 -31.14 -13.08
CA PRO A 405 -16.26 -31.63 -14.22
C PRO A 405 -16.60 -33.06 -14.66
N ARG A 406 -17.30 -33.82 -13.81
CA ARG A 406 -17.67 -35.23 -14.04
C ARG A 406 -19.15 -35.43 -14.37
N THR A 407 -19.95 -34.37 -14.38
CA THR A 407 -21.39 -34.46 -14.60
C THR A 407 -21.73 -33.95 -16.00
N THR A 408 -22.38 -34.80 -16.80
CA THR A 408 -22.86 -34.41 -18.12
C THR A 408 -24.04 -33.46 -17.96
N ALA A 409 -23.96 -32.29 -18.58
CA ALA A 409 -25.03 -31.30 -18.59
C ALA A 409 -25.66 -31.20 -19.98
N ALA A 410 -26.98 -31.05 -20.02
CA ALA A 410 -27.74 -30.69 -21.21
C ALA A 410 -27.90 -29.16 -21.28
N SER A 411 -28.12 -28.64 -22.49
CA SER A 411 -28.43 -27.23 -22.70
C SER A 411 -29.66 -27.05 -23.60
N VAL A 412 -30.44 -26.01 -23.32
CA VAL A 412 -31.57 -25.57 -24.14
C VAL A 412 -31.51 -24.06 -24.29
N THR A 413 -31.68 -23.58 -25.53
CA THR A 413 -31.69 -22.14 -25.83
C THR A 413 -33.09 -21.71 -26.21
N THR A 414 -33.57 -20.63 -25.59
CA THR A 414 -34.82 -19.93 -25.92
C THR A 414 -34.49 -18.50 -26.36
N PRO A 415 -35.44 -17.66 -26.80
CA PRO A 415 -35.16 -16.27 -27.17
C PRO A 415 -34.40 -15.46 -26.11
N ASP A 416 -34.79 -15.57 -24.84
CA ASP A 416 -34.28 -14.75 -23.71
C ASP A 416 -33.44 -15.54 -22.70
N PHE A 417 -33.38 -16.87 -22.82
CA PHE A 417 -32.74 -17.73 -21.83
C PHE A 417 -31.82 -18.78 -22.45
N TYR A 418 -30.70 -19.03 -21.78
CA TYR A 418 -29.86 -20.21 -21.98
C TYR A 418 -29.93 -21.07 -20.72
N LEU A 419 -30.57 -22.23 -20.83
CA LEU A 419 -30.70 -23.18 -19.72
C LEU A 419 -29.59 -24.21 -19.81
N TYR A 420 -28.97 -24.53 -18.68
CA TYR A 420 -27.85 -25.46 -18.61
C TYR A 420 -27.84 -26.24 -17.29
N GLY A 421 -27.68 -27.55 -17.35
CA GLY A 421 -27.51 -28.35 -16.12
C GLY A 421 -27.85 -29.83 -16.26
N THR A 422 -28.16 -30.49 -15.15
CA THR A 422 -28.14 -31.97 -15.03
C THR A 422 -29.50 -32.63 -15.20
N VAL A 423 -30.56 -31.82 -15.34
CA VAL A 423 -31.87 -32.30 -15.81
C VAL A 423 -31.82 -32.64 -17.29
N ASP A 424 -32.72 -33.51 -17.74
CA ASP A 424 -32.81 -33.90 -19.15
C ASP A 424 -33.32 -32.76 -20.04
N GLU A 425 -33.07 -32.89 -21.34
CA GLU A 425 -33.35 -31.84 -22.33
C GLU A 425 -34.86 -31.51 -22.42
N ASP A 426 -35.75 -32.48 -22.23
CA ASP A 426 -37.19 -32.24 -22.30
C ASP A 426 -37.69 -31.46 -21.08
N ARG A 427 -37.17 -31.77 -19.89
CA ARG A 427 -37.41 -30.97 -18.69
C ARG A 427 -36.85 -29.55 -18.83
N LEU A 428 -35.67 -29.38 -19.43
CA LEU A 428 -35.12 -28.06 -19.74
C LEU A 428 -36.00 -27.27 -20.72
N LYS A 429 -36.55 -27.91 -21.76
CA LYS A 429 -37.50 -27.26 -22.68
C LYS A 429 -38.75 -26.79 -21.94
N GLN A 430 -39.34 -27.64 -21.11
CA GLN A 430 -40.52 -27.30 -20.31
C GLN A 430 -40.25 -26.08 -19.40
N LEU A 431 -39.11 -26.07 -18.70
CA LEU A 431 -38.72 -24.94 -17.85
C LEU A 431 -38.39 -23.69 -18.69
N GLY A 432 -37.81 -23.85 -19.87
CA GLY A 432 -37.56 -22.74 -20.81
C GLY A 432 -38.84 -22.06 -21.28
N ASP A 433 -39.85 -22.84 -21.65
CA ASP A 433 -41.16 -22.32 -22.05
C ASP A 433 -41.88 -21.63 -20.88
N ALA A 434 -41.79 -22.20 -19.67
CA ALA A 434 -42.31 -21.58 -18.45
C ALA A 434 -41.60 -20.25 -18.15
N ALA A 435 -40.27 -20.19 -18.31
CA ALA A 435 -39.49 -18.97 -18.12
C ALA A 435 -39.91 -17.86 -19.09
N GLN A 436 -40.17 -18.22 -20.35
CA GLN A 436 -40.67 -17.30 -21.37
C GLN A 436 -42.04 -16.73 -21.02
N ALA A 437 -42.97 -17.60 -20.62
CA ALA A 437 -44.31 -17.18 -20.21
C ALA A 437 -44.26 -16.25 -18.98
N GLN A 438 -43.39 -16.55 -18.01
CA GLN A 438 -43.22 -15.72 -16.83
C GLN A 438 -42.60 -14.35 -17.17
N LEU A 439 -41.60 -14.32 -18.06
CA LEU A 439 -41.01 -13.06 -18.49
C LEU A 439 -42.04 -12.14 -19.16
N ALA A 440 -42.89 -12.69 -20.02
CA ALA A 440 -44.00 -11.96 -20.64
C ALA A 440 -44.99 -11.45 -19.58
N THR A 441 -45.31 -12.27 -18.58
CA THR A 441 -46.19 -11.88 -17.46
C THR A 441 -45.60 -10.73 -16.66
N LEU A 442 -44.31 -10.80 -16.32
CA LEU A 442 -43.60 -9.75 -15.59
C LEU A 442 -43.52 -8.46 -16.41
N ALA A 443 -43.20 -8.54 -17.70
CA ALA A 443 -43.16 -7.37 -18.58
C ALA A 443 -44.53 -6.70 -18.74
N GLY A 444 -45.62 -7.47 -18.76
CA GLY A 444 -46.98 -6.93 -18.77
C GLY A 444 -47.37 -6.26 -17.46
N LYS A 445 -46.95 -6.81 -16.31
CA LYS A 445 -47.23 -6.23 -14.99
C LYS A 445 -46.31 -5.04 -14.69
N TYR A 446 -45.05 -5.09 -15.08
CA TYR A 446 -43.99 -4.16 -14.67
C TYR A 446 -43.26 -3.64 -15.91
N PRO A 447 -43.89 -2.76 -16.71
CA PRO A 447 -43.41 -2.43 -18.04
C PRO A 447 -42.01 -1.81 -18.03
N LEU A 448 -41.23 -2.16 -19.05
CA LEU A 448 -39.92 -1.59 -19.32
C LEU A 448 -40.05 -0.29 -20.13
N ALA A 449 -38.99 0.53 -20.13
CA ALA A 449 -38.91 1.67 -21.03
C ALA A 449 -38.97 1.21 -22.50
N ALA A 450 -39.46 2.07 -23.40
CA ALA A 450 -39.57 1.73 -24.81
C ALA A 450 -38.21 1.30 -25.40
N GLY A 451 -38.17 0.11 -26.00
CA GLY A 451 -36.94 -0.48 -26.57
C GLY A 451 -35.97 -1.11 -25.56
N GLN A 452 -36.26 -1.04 -24.26
CA GLN A 452 -35.46 -1.70 -23.22
C GLN A 452 -35.77 -3.20 -23.19
N LYS A 453 -34.74 -4.04 -23.32
CA LYS A 453 -34.84 -5.49 -23.06
C LYS A 453 -34.79 -5.76 -21.56
N ALA A 454 -35.45 -6.83 -21.11
CA ALA A 454 -35.42 -7.23 -19.70
C ALA A 454 -34.00 -7.61 -19.26
N PHE A 455 -33.30 -8.33 -20.12
CA PHE A 455 -31.89 -8.69 -19.93
C PHE A 455 -31.13 -8.38 -21.22
N ARG A 456 -29.89 -7.91 -21.08
CA ARG A 456 -28.99 -7.77 -22.22
C ARG A 456 -28.38 -9.14 -22.54
N GLY A 457 -28.53 -9.60 -23.78
CA GLY A 457 -28.28 -10.99 -24.14
C GLY A 457 -29.23 -11.95 -23.40
N ARG A 458 -28.98 -13.26 -23.49
CA ARG A 458 -29.75 -14.26 -22.74
C ARG A 458 -29.38 -14.28 -21.26
N LEU A 459 -30.36 -14.51 -20.39
CA LEU A 459 -30.12 -14.82 -18.97
C LEU A 459 -29.76 -16.30 -18.84
N ILE A 460 -28.74 -16.62 -18.04
CA ILE A 460 -28.32 -18.00 -17.80
C ILE A 460 -29.13 -18.62 -16.68
N LEU A 461 -29.69 -19.80 -16.92
CA LEU A 461 -30.47 -20.58 -15.95
C LEU A 461 -29.74 -21.90 -15.70
N PHE A 462 -29.08 -22.01 -14.54
CA PHE A 462 -28.52 -23.28 -14.10
C PHE A 462 -29.59 -24.12 -13.42
N VAL A 463 -29.84 -25.34 -13.91
CA VAL A 463 -30.87 -26.24 -13.37
C VAL A 463 -30.25 -27.57 -13.00
N THR A 464 -30.20 -27.88 -11.71
CA THR A 464 -29.68 -29.17 -11.24
C THR A 464 -30.82 -30.11 -10.91
N LYS A 465 -30.64 -31.38 -11.25
CA LYS A 465 -31.58 -32.45 -10.91
C LYS A 465 -31.53 -32.80 -9.42
N ASP A 466 -30.31 -32.90 -8.89
CA ASP A 466 -30.08 -33.34 -7.52
C ASP A 466 -29.63 -32.18 -6.62
N ARG A 467 -30.01 -32.28 -5.34
CA ARG A 467 -29.62 -31.32 -4.30
C ARG A 467 -28.10 -31.23 -4.15
N PHE A 468 -27.41 -32.35 -4.31
CA PHE A 468 -25.96 -32.43 -4.19
C PHE A 468 -25.27 -31.54 -5.23
N ASP A 469 -25.69 -31.62 -6.49
CA ASP A 469 -25.13 -30.81 -7.58
C ASP A 469 -25.33 -29.30 -7.31
N TYR A 470 -26.50 -28.92 -6.79
CA TYR A 470 -26.78 -27.53 -6.40
C TYR A 470 -25.89 -27.06 -5.25
N GLU A 471 -25.69 -27.89 -4.23
CA GLU A 471 -24.82 -27.55 -3.10
C GLU A 471 -23.35 -27.46 -3.52
N GLU A 472 -22.88 -28.34 -4.39
CA GLU A 472 -21.51 -28.30 -4.93
C GLU A 472 -21.31 -27.04 -5.77
N PHE A 473 -22.29 -26.70 -6.62
CA PHE A 473 -22.31 -25.45 -7.38
C PHE A 473 -22.14 -24.23 -6.50
N ASN A 474 -22.88 -24.15 -5.40
CA ASN A 474 -22.76 -23.01 -4.50
C ASN A 474 -21.46 -23.04 -3.69
N THR A 475 -21.03 -24.22 -3.23
CA THR A 475 -19.84 -24.37 -2.40
C THR A 475 -18.60 -23.89 -3.13
N VAL A 476 -18.45 -24.25 -4.42
CA VAL A 476 -17.35 -23.80 -5.27
C VAL A 476 -17.37 -22.28 -5.51
N LEU A 477 -18.55 -21.68 -5.60
CA LEU A 477 -18.71 -20.24 -5.89
C LEU A 477 -18.69 -19.35 -4.64
N MET A 478 -19.03 -19.89 -3.47
CA MET A 478 -19.15 -19.14 -2.21
C MET A 478 -17.97 -19.38 -1.27
N ASN A 479 -16.75 -19.56 -1.80
CA ASN A 479 -15.54 -19.81 -1.00
C ASN A 479 -15.71 -20.95 0.03
N ASN A 480 -16.26 -22.08 -0.42
CA ASN A 480 -16.46 -23.29 0.38
C ASN A 480 -17.51 -23.17 1.51
N ARG A 481 -18.43 -22.20 1.41
CA ARG A 481 -19.58 -22.09 2.32
C ARG A 481 -20.72 -22.99 1.84
N ARG A 482 -21.27 -23.80 2.74
CA ARG A 482 -22.44 -24.65 2.45
C ARG A 482 -23.71 -23.82 2.40
N THR A 483 -24.55 -24.11 1.42
CA THR A 483 -25.89 -23.50 1.29
C THR A 483 -26.85 -24.12 2.30
N PRO A 484 -27.60 -23.32 3.08
CA PRO A 484 -28.70 -23.81 3.91
C PRO A 484 -29.67 -24.70 3.13
N ARG A 485 -30.20 -25.76 3.76
CA ARG A 485 -31.12 -26.71 3.12
C ARG A 485 -32.41 -26.08 2.61
N ALA A 486 -32.88 -25.03 3.27
CA ALA A 486 -34.09 -24.30 2.89
C ALA A 486 -33.94 -23.52 1.57
N ILE A 487 -32.71 -23.22 1.14
CA ILE A 487 -32.47 -22.43 -0.08
C ILE A 487 -32.30 -23.38 -1.25
N SER A 488 -33.28 -23.44 -2.14
CA SER A 488 -33.27 -24.30 -3.35
C SER A 488 -32.98 -23.56 -4.65
N GLY A 489 -32.75 -22.25 -4.59
CA GLY A 489 -32.33 -21.47 -5.74
C GLY A 489 -31.84 -20.09 -5.33
N HIS A 490 -31.11 -19.42 -6.21
CA HIS A 490 -30.62 -18.06 -6.01
C HIS A 490 -30.41 -17.34 -7.34
N VAL A 491 -30.32 -16.01 -7.27
CA VAL A 491 -30.06 -15.11 -8.39
C VAL A 491 -28.78 -14.32 -8.13
N MET A 492 -27.92 -14.24 -9.13
CA MET A 492 -26.71 -13.41 -9.12
C MET A 492 -26.73 -12.47 -10.32
N ILE A 493 -26.89 -11.17 -10.05
CA ILE A 493 -26.74 -10.10 -11.05
C ILE A 493 -25.80 -9.06 -10.44
N ASN A 494 -24.64 -8.85 -11.06
CA ASN A 494 -23.70 -7.81 -10.64
C ASN A 494 -23.91 -6.50 -11.40
N THR A 495 -23.38 -5.41 -10.85
CA THR A 495 -23.47 -4.04 -11.40
C THR A 495 -22.87 -3.90 -12.80
N SER A 496 -21.86 -4.71 -13.15
CA SER A 496 -21.26 -4.73 -14.49
C SER A 496 -22.02 -5.58 -15.50
N PHE A 497 -23.08 -6.27 -15.07
CA PHE A 497 -23.83 -7.30 -15.83
C PHE A 497 -22.99 -8.46 -16.37
N GLU A 498 -21.72 -8.52 -15.98
CA GLU A 498 -20.80 -9.58 -16.36
C GLU A 498 -21.31 -10.93 -15.89
N THR A 499 -21.79 -10.98 -14.65
CA THR A 499 -22.40 -12.15 -14.05
C THR A 499 -23.89 -11.88 -13.89
N ALA A 500 -24.70 -12.50 -14.74
CA ALA A 500 -26.15 -12.49 -14.63
C ALA A 500 -26.67 -13.91 -14.87
N TYR A 501 -26.98 -14.61 -13.78
CA TYR A 501 -27.55 -15.94 -13.83
C TYR A 501 -28.53 -16.17 -12.68
N LEU A 502 -29.39 -17.16 -12.84
CA LEU A 502 -30.07 -17.81 -11.73
C LEU A 502 -29.69 -19.28 -11.70
N ALA A 503 -29.65 -19.87 -10.50
CA ALA A 503 -29.39 -21.28 -10.32
C ALA A 503 -30.47 -21.87 -9.42
N MET A 504 -30.97 -23.06 -9.76
CA MET A 504 -32.01 -23.74 -9.03
C MET A 504 -31.83 -25.25 -9.01
N HIS A 505 -32.31 -25.86 -7.95
CA HIS A 505 -32.56 -27.29 -7.82
C HIS A 505 -33.99 -27.59 -8.29
N ASP A 506 -34.18 -28.54 -9.21
CA ASP A 506 -35.49 -28.98 -9.68
C ASP A 506 -36.21 -29.78 -8.57
N LEU A 507 -37.13 -29.11 -7.87
CA LEU A 507 -37.92 -29.69 -6.78
C LEU A 507 -39.09 -30.55 -7.27
N GLY A 508 -39.26 -30.70 -8.59
CA GLY A 508 -40.42 -31.34 -9.18
C GLY A 508 -41.71 -30.51 -9.06
N ASP A 509 -42.82 -31.10 -9.47
CA ASP A 509 -44.08 -30.37 -9.68
C ASP A 509 -45.10 -30.58 -8.55
N THR A 510 -44.72 -31.31 -7.49
CA THR A 510 -45.61 -31.61 -6.35
C THR A 510 -45.57 -30.50 -5.32
N GLU A 511 -46.74 -29.98 -4.95
CA GLU A 511 -46.84 -28.95 -3.92
C GLU A 511 -46.42 -29.46 -2.54
N SER A 512 -45.82 -28.57 -1.76
CA SER A 512 -45.34 -28.83 -0.41
C SER A 512 -45.69 -27.63 0.49
N ASP A 513 -45.79 -27.89 1.79
CA ASP A 513 -45.93 -26.82 2.78
C ASP A 513 -44.60 -26.10 3.04
N THR A 514 -43.45 -26.72 2.73
CA THR A 514 -42.11 -26.24 3.07
C THR A 514 -41.29 -25.75 1.87
N SER A 515 -41.70 -26.10 0.64
CA SER A 515 -40.97 -25.74 -0.58
C SER A 515 -41.90 -25.41 -1.74
N LEU A 516 -41.43 -24.55 -2.64
CA LEU A 516 -42.08 -24.28 -3.92
C LEU A 516 -41.92 -25.46 -4.87
N THR A 517 -42.84 -25.61 -5.83
CA THR A 517 -42.60 -26.47 -7.00
C THR A 517 -41.53 -25.88 -7.91
N ALA A 518 -40.97 -26.66 -8.83
CA ALA A 518 -39.97 -26.15 -9.75
C ALA A 518 -40.47 -24.98 -10.63
N PRO A 519 -41.69 -25.02 -11.22
CA PRO A 519 -42.24 -23.84 -11.91
C PRO A 519 -42.42 -22.63 -10.99
N GLN A 520 -42.89 -22.82 -9.75
CA GLN A 520 -43.07 -21.72 -8.79
C GLN A 520 -41.72 -21.12 -8.35
N LEU A 521 -40.71 -21.96 -8.13
CA LEU A 521 -39.35 -21.54 -7.80
C LEU A 521 -38.73 -20.78 -8.97
N LEU A 522 -38.85 -21.30 -10.19
CA LEU A 522 -38.40 -20.62 -11.40
C LEU A 522 -39.05 -19.23 -11.54
N ASN A 523 -40.37 -19.16 -11.35
CA ASN A 523 -41.11 -17.90 -11.40
C ASN A 523 -40.62 -16.88 -10.36
N SER A 524 -40.38 -17.36 -9.15
CA SER A 524 -39.84 -16.54 -8.05
C SER A 524 -38.44 -16.00 -8.37
N LEU A 525 -37.54 -16.86 -8.84
CA LEU A 525 -36.17 -16.47 -9.19
C LEU A 525 -36.15 -15.53 -10.40
N LEU A 526 -37.00 -15.74 -11.40
CA LEU A 526 -37.12 -14.83 -12.53
C LEU A 526 -37.66 -13.46 -12.12
N ALA A 527 -38.63 -13.40 -11.21
CA ALA A 527 -39.11 -12.13 -10.68
C ALA A 527 -38.03 -11.39 -9.87
N GLN A 528 -37.22 -12.13 -9.08
CA GLN A 528 -36.04 -11.57 -8.42
C GLN A 528 -35.02 -11.01 -9.42
N ALA A 529 -34.69 -11.77 -10.45
CA ALA A 529 -33.78 -11.35 -11.52
C ALA A 529 -34.32 -10.14 -12.28
N TYR A 530 -35.61 -10.13 -12.58
CA TYR A 530 -36.28 -9.03 -13.25
C TYR A 530 -36.22 -7.76 -12.40
N LEU A 531 -36.44 -7.84 -11.09
CA LEU A 531 -36.35 -6.69 -10.19
C LEU A 531 -34.92 -6.15 -10.10
N ALA A 532 -33.92 -7.05 -10.07
CA ALA A 532 -32.49 -6.72 -9.97
C ALA A 532 -31.79 -6.47 -11.32
N ARG A 533 -32.53 -6.45 -12.44
CA ARG A 533 -32.00 -6.42 -13.81
C ARG A 533 -31.13 -5.22 -14.18
N GLU A 534 -31.14 -4.16 -13.35
CA GLU A 534 -30.32 -2.96 -13.51
C GLU A 534 -29.02 -3.01 -12.68
N GLY A 535 -28.73 -4.15 -12.03
CA GLY A 535 -27.51 -4.34 -11.26
C GLY A 535 -27.47 -3.59 -9.93
N THR A 536 -28.58 -2.95 -9.54
CA THR A 536 -28.74 -2.22 -8.28
C THR A 536 -28.90 -3.18 -7.11
N ALA A 537 -28.16 -2.95 -6.03
CA ALA A 537 -28.30 -3.70 -4.79
C ALA A 537 -29.64 -3.33 -4.11
N LEU A 538 -30.59 -4.27 -4.13
CA LEU A 538 -31.87 -4.16 -3.42
C LEU A 538 -31.86 -5.06 -2.17
N PRO A 539 -32.55 -4.67 -1.08
CA PRO A 539 -32.61 -5.49 0.14
C PRO A 539 -33.11 -6.91 -0.11
N GLU A 540 -32.54 -7.89 0.59
CA GLU A 540 -32.84 -9.31 0.41
C GLU A 540 -34.32 -9.62 0.62
N TRP A 541 -34.91 -9.08 1.69
CA TRP A 541 -36.32 -9.25 2.02
C TRP A 541 -37.24 -8.77 0.88
N LEU A 542 -36.86 -7.68 0.20
CA LEU A 542 -37.64 -7.12 -0.90
C LEU A 542 -37.51 -8.02 -2.12
N ARG A 543 -36.27 -8.41 -2.49
CA ARG A 543 -36.05 -9.27 -3.65
C ARG A 543 -36.76 -10.60 -3.48
N GLN A 544 -36.47 -11.33 -2.40
CA GLN A 544 -37.06 -12.65 -2.16
C GLN A 544 -38.59 -12.56 -1.98
N GLY A 545 -39.07 -11.56 -1.24
CA GLY A 545 -40.50 -11.33 -1.04
C GLY A 545 -41.27 -11.04 -2.33
N PHE A 546 -40.71 -10.19 -3.20
CA PHE A 546 -41.25 -9.92 -4.53
C PHE A 546 -41.20 -11.17 -5.42
N GLY A 547 -40.12 -11.95 -5.33
CA GLY A 547 -40.02 -13.26 -5.97
C GLY A 547 -41.18 -14.17 -5.60
N THR A 548 -41.40 -14.38 -4.30
CA THR A 548 -42.49 -15.22 -3.80
C THR A 548 -43.87 -14.69 -4.19
N LEU A 549 -44.06 -13.36 -4.19
CA LEU A 549 -45.31 -12.73 -4.65
C LEU A 549 -45.64 -13.11 -6.10
N GLU A 550 -44.63 -13.08 -6.96
CA GLU A 550 -44.77 -13.36 -8.40
C GLU A 550 -44.54 -14.83 -8.76
N ALA A 551 -44.38 -15.72 -7.77
CA ALA A 551 -44.19 -17.16 -7.98
C ALA A 551 -45.41 -17.85 -8.61
N GLY A 552 -46.59 -17.20 -8.59
CA GLY A 552 -47.83 -17.76 -9.12
C GLY A 552 -48.50 -18.77 -8.18
N LEU A 553 -48.34 -18.58 -6.87
CA LEU A 553 -48.93 -19.44 -5.84
C LEU A 553 -50.47 -19.37 -5.86
N PRO A 554 -51.19 -20.50 -5.91
CA PRO A 554 -52.64 -20.55 -5.68
C PRO A 554 -52.99 -20.03 -4.28
N ASN A 555 -54.14 -19.37 -4.13
CA ASN A 555 -54.57 -18.80 -2.84
C ASN A 555 -54.69 -19.86 -1.73
N ASP A 556 -54.97 -21.11 -2.08
CA ASP A 556 -55.12 -22.25 -1.17
C ASP A 556 -53.87 -23.14 -1.10
N SER A 557 -52.74 -22.69 -1.65
CA SER A 557 -51.46 -23.40 -1.63
C SER A 557 -51.09 -23.86 -0.21
N PRO A 558 -50.62 -25.12 -0.04
CA PRO A 558 -50.10 -25.61 1.24
C PRO A 558 -48.97 -24.71 1.79
N TRP A 559 -48.13 -24.17 0.92
CA TRP A 559 -47.04 -23.28 1.29
C TRP A 559 -47.54 -21.98 1.94
N LEU A 560 -48.57 -21.35 1.36
CA LEU A 560 -49.18 -20.13 1.92
C LEU A 560 -49.90 -20.39 3.24
N LYS A 561 -50.55 -21.55 3.38
CA LYS A 561 -51.22 -21.95 4.63
C LYS A 561 -50.23 -22.11 5.78
N ALA A 562 -49.01 -22.59 5.50
CA ALA A 562 -47.96 -22.77 6.50
C ALA A 562 -47.15 -21.49 6.81
N LEU A 563 -47.22 -20.48 5.93
CA LEU A 563 -46.42 -19.26 6.03
C LEU A 563 -46.57 -18.51 7.37
N PRO A 564 -47.79 -18.29 7.94
CA PRO A 564 -47.91 -17.55 9.20
C PRO A 564 -47.12 -18.17 10.35
N GLY A 565 -47.08 -19.51 10.41
CA GLY A 565 -46.33 -20.25 11.42
C GLY A 565 -44.81 -20.08 11.28
N ARG A 566 -44.29 -20.09 10.04
CA ARG A 566 -42.87 -19.88 9.78
C ARG A 566 -42.45 -18.43 10.02
N ALA A 567 -43.23 -17.48 9.53
CA ALA A 567 -42.97 -16.05 9.71
C ALA A 567 -43.03 -15.64 11.18
N ALA A 568 -43.95 -16.19 11.98
CA ALA A 568 -44.05 -15.90 13.42
C ALA A 568 -42.75 -16.20 14.17
N LYS A 569 -42.03 -17.26 13.78
CA LYS A 569 -40.74 -17.62 14.40
C LYS A 569 -39.67 -16.57 14.11
N ALA A 570 -39.53 -16.14 12.85
CA ALA A 570 -38.58 -15.11 12.46
C ALA A 570 -38.91 -13.76 13.15
N MET A 571 -40.20 -13.42 13.19
CA MET A 571 -40.71 -12.18 13.78
C MET A 571 -40.55 -12.10 15.30
N ALA A 572 -40.50 -13.24 16.01
CA ALA A 572 -40.27 -13.26 17.45
C ALA A 572 -38.92 -12.68 17.89
N THR A 573 -37.96 -12.57 16.96
CA THR A 573 -36.64 -11.99 17.21
C THR A 573 -36.60 -10.46 17.06
N ILE A 574 -37.66 -9.87 16.50
CA ILE A 574 -37.72 -8.43 16.21
C ILE A 574 -38.14 -7.66 17.45
N THR A 575 -37.23 -6.81 17.93
CA THR A 575 -37.45 -5.96 19.12
C THR A 575 -37.69 -4.49 18.76
N ASP A 576 -37.11 -4.03 17.64
CA ASP A 576 -37.33 -2.69 17.09
C ASP A 576 -38.09 -2.80 15.75
N PRO A 577 -39.32 -2.28 15.66
CA PRO A 577 -40.09 -2.28 14.42
C PRO A 577 -39.39 -1.57 13.25
N ALA A 578 -38.46 -0.64 13.50
CA ALA A 578 -37.73 0.05 12.44
C ALA A 578 -36.76 -0.87 11.69
N THR A 579 -36.28 -1.94 12.33
CA THR A 579 -35.30 -2.85 11.70
C THR A 579 -35.93 -3.78 10.68
N LEU A 580 -37.27 -3.91 10.64
CA LEU A 580 -37.98 -4.80 9.72
C LEU A 580 -37.60 -4.63 8.24
N PHE A 581 -37.26 -3.41 7.85
CA PHE A 581 -36.91 -3.06 6.46
C PHE A 581 -35.40 -2.95 6.22
N VAL A 582 -34.58 -3.12 7.26
CA VAL A 582 -33.13 -3.07 7.17
C VAL A 582 -32.61 -4.37 6.58
N ASP A 583 -31.74 -4.26 5.58
CA ASP A 583 -31.14 -5.43 4.94
C ASP A 583 -30.28 -6.24 5.92
N GLY A 584 -30.32 -7.57 5.82
CA GLY A 584 -29.63 -8.48 6.75
C GLY A 584 -30.29 -8.67 8.12
N THR A 585 -31.49 -8.13 8.36
CA THR A 585 -32.23 -8.35 9.61
C THR A 585 -32.68 -9.79 9.79
N PHE A 586 -33.07 -10.45 8.69
CA PHE A 586 -33.53 -11.83 8.70
C PHE A 586 -32.44 -12.76 8.17
N ALA A 587 -32.42 -14.00 8.65
CA ALA A 587 -31.54 -15.00 8.05
C ALA A 587 -31.92 -15.23 6.57
N PRO A 588 -30.98 -15.68 5.72
CA PRO A 588 -31.26 -15.88 4.29
C PRO A 588 -32.43 -16.85 4.00
N ASP A 589 -32.68 -17.82 4.88
CA ASP A 589 -33.79 -18.77 4.79
C ASP A 589 -35.11 -18.25 5.40
N GLU A 590 -35.07 -17.17 6.16
CA GLU A 590 -36.26 -16.49 6.73
C GLU A 590 -36.72 -15.31 5.86
N SER A 591 -35.78 -14.72 5.10
CA SER A 591 -35.97 -13.50 4.32
C SER A 591 -37.09 -13.60 3.29
N GLY A 592 -37.29 -14.77 2.69
CA GLY A 592 -38.33 -14.99 1.69
C GLY A 592 -39.74 -15.03 2.28
N ASP A 593 -39.90 -15.69 3.43
CA ASP A 593 -41.19 -15.80 4.13
C ASP A 593 -41.63 -14.43 4.67
N VAL A 594 -40.76 -13.76 5.43
CA VAL A 594 -41.07 -12.44 5.99
C VAL A 594 -41.14 -11.38 4.89
N GLY A 595 -40.25 -11.46 3.90
CA GLY A 595 -40.24 -10.58 2.75
C GLY A 595 -41.57 -10.59 1.98
N TYR A 596 -42.17 -11.77 1.78
CA TYR A 596 -43.47 -11.87 1.11
C TYR A 596 -44.56 -11.10 1.87
N LEU A 597 -44.60 -11.25 3.20
CA LEU A 597 -45.56 -10.53 4.05
C LEU A 597 -45.33 -9.01 4.01
N LEU A 598 -44.07 -8.57 4.09
CA LEU A 598 -43.70 -7.16 4.01
C LEU A 598 -44.09 -6.55 2.66
N VAL A 599 -43.80 -7.24 1.55
CA VAL A 599 -44.17 -6.77 0.21
C VAL A 599 -45.70 -6.68 0.07
N ARG A 600 -46.44 -7.68 0.53
CA ARG A 600 -47.91 -7.63 0.53
C ARG A 600 -48.46 -6.51 1.39
N PHE A 601 -47.88 -6.29 2.56
CA PHE A 601 -48.25 -5.20 3.44
C PHE A 601 -48.05 -3.84 2.77
N LEU A 602 -46.86 -3.60 2.18
CA LEU A 602 -46.55 -2.36 1.47
C LEU A 602 -47.50 -2.11 0.30
N LEU A 603 -47.78 -3.15 -0.50
CA LEU A 603 -48.80 -3.09 -1.55
C LEU A 603 -50.20 -2.76 -0.99
N GLY A 604 -50.57 -3.29 0.17
CA GLY A 604 -51.83 -2.98 0.84
C GLY A 604 -51.93 -1.54 1.35
N GLN A 605 -50.81 -0.93 1.77
CA GLN A 605 -50.79 0.45 2.28
C GLN A 605 -50.83 1.52 1.19
N GLY A 606 -50.28 1.23 0.01
CA GLY A 606 -50.04 2.24 -1.03
C GLY A 606 -50.44 1.86 -2.44
N GLY A 607 -50.92 0.62 -2.64
CA GLY A 607 -51.11 0.06 -3.96
C GLY A 607 -49.80 -0.13 -4.73
N LYS A 608 -49.95 -0.57 -5.98
CA LYS A 608 -48.81 -0.83 -6.87
C LYS A 608 -47.99 0.41 -7.20
N GLU A 609 -48.63 1.57 -7.36
CA GLU A 609 -47.95 2.82 -7.74
C GLU A 609 -46.92 3.25 -6.69
N ARG A 610 -47.32 3.32 -5.41
CA ARG A 610 -46.37 3.66 -4.33
C ARG A 610 -45.30 2.60 -4.13
N PHE A 611 -45.64 1.33 -4.33
CA PHE A 611 -44.66 0.25 -4.26
C PHE A 611 -43.57 0.38 -5.33
N LEU A 612 -43.93 0.76 -6.56
CA LEU A 612 -42.96 1.03 -7.62
C LEU A 612 -42.10 2.26 -7.31
N ILE A 613 -42.67 3.33 -6.75
CA ILE A 613 -41.88 4.48 -6.26
C ILE A 613 -40.88 4.03 -5.20
N ALA A 614 -41.29 3.19 -4.25
CA ALA A 614 -40.38 2.68 -3.22
C ALA A 614 -39.22 1.87 -3.80
N ILE A 615 -39.48 1.03 -4.81
CA ILE A 615 -38.45 0.30 -5.54
C ILE A 615 -37.49 1.28 -6.22
N ASP A 616 -38.00 2.28 -6.94
CA ASP A 616 -37.17 3.26 -7.65
C ASP A 616 -36.32 4.10 -6.70
N GLU A 617 -36.83 4.47 -5.52
CA GLU A 617 -36.04 5.16 -4.50
C GLU A 617 -34.98 4.25 -3.87
N LEU A 618 -35.29 2.98 -3.62
CA LEU A 618 -34.32 1.99 -3.14
C LEU A 618 -33.18 1.75 -4.14
N LYS A 619 -33.47 1.81 -5.44
CA LYS A 619 -32.45 1.72 -6.49
C LYS A 619 -31.48 2.91 -6.48
N LYS A 620 -31.98 4.11 -6.13
CA LYS A 620 -31.17 5.34 -6.05
C LYS A 620 -30.39 5.45 -4.74
N ASN A 621 -30.96 4.94 -3.65
CA ASN A 621 -30.40 5.06 -2.31
C ASN A 621 -30.52 3.73 -1.55
N PRO A 622 -29.40 3.11 -1.11
CA PRO A 622 -29.43 1.86 -0.38
C PRO A 622 -30.04 2.00 1.04
N ASN A 623 -30.28 3.21 1.53
CA ASN A 623 -30.96 3.43 2.80
C ASN A 623 -32.47 3.20 2.67
N ALA A 624 -32.90 1.99 3.07
CA ALA A 624 -34.30 1.59 3.03
C ALA A 624 -35.23 2.50 3.86
N ALA A 625 -34.74 3.09 4.95
CA ALA A 625 -35.56 3.97 5.77
C ALA A 625 -35.92 5.28 5.05
N ALA A 626 -34.94 5.88 4.36
CA ALA A 626 -35.16 7.09 3.58
C ALA A 626 -36.09 6.81 2.37
N ALA A 627 -35.83 5.72 1.64
CA ALA A 627 -36.61 5.36 0.46
C ALA A 627 -38.09 5.07 0.80
N LEU A 628 -38.35 4.30 1.86
CA LEU A 628 -39.71 3.99 2.29
C LEU A 628 -40.43 5.22 2.86
N GLN A 629 -39.74 6.07 3.62
CA GLN A 629 -40.29 7.33 4.10
C GLN A 629 -40.72 8.24 2.95
N GLN A 630 -39.92 8.30 1.88
CA GLN A 630 -40.23 9.09 0.70
C GLN A 630 -41.43 8.53 -0.07
N ALA A 631 -41.52 7.21 -0.22
CA ALA A 631 -42.60 6.56 -0.98
C ALA A 631 -43.94 6.52 -0.22
N TYR A 632 -43.92 6.31 1.11
CA TYR A 632 -45.12 6.09 1.92
C TYR A 632 -45.47 7.26 2.84
N GLY A 633 -44.60 8.28 2.96
CA GLY A 633 -44.83 9.45 3.80
C GLY A 633 -44.79 9.16 5.31
N ALA A 634 -44.36 7.97 5.73
CA ALA A 634 -44.30 7.55 7.13
C ALA A 634 -42.93 6.95 7.50
N PRO A 635 -42.43 7.17 8.74
CA PRO A 635 -41.17 6.58 9.17
C PRO A 635 -41.25 5.06 9.19
N THR A 636 -40.14 4.37 8.92
CA THR A 636 -40.08 2.90 8.97
C THR A 636 -40.47 2.33 10.31
N ALA A 637 -40.20 3.03 11.42
CA ALA A 637 -40.69 2.64 12.74
C ALA A 637 -42.23 2.57 12.80
N GLN A 638 -42.92 3.54 12.19
CA GLN A 638 -44.38 3.57 12.15
C GLN A 638 -44.93 2.50 11.21
N LEU A 639 -44.32 2.32 10.03
CA LEU A 639 -44.69 1.26 9.08
C LEU A 639 -44.48 -0.12 9.71
N GLY A 640 -43.38 -0.32 10.42
CA GLY A 640 -43.07 -1.57 11.10
C GLY A 640 -44.04 -1.87 12.24
N GLN A 641 -44.41 -0.87 13.04
CA GLN A 641 -45.43 -1.04 14.07
C GLN A 641 -46.80 -1.39 13.47
N LEU A 642 -47.15 -0.79 12.33
CA LEU A 642 -48.39 -1.12 11.64
C LEU A 642 -48.34 -2.54 11.09
N PHE A 643 -47.23 -2.94 10.45
CA PHE A 643 -47.00 -4.29 9.98
C PHE A 643 -47.16 -5.33 11.10
N ILE A 644 -46.54 -5.12 12.26
CA ILE A 644 -46.66 -6.05 13.40
C ILE A 644 -48.13 -6.20 13.86
N ARG A 645 -48.95 -5.14 13.74
CA ARG A 645 -50.37 -5.19 14.15
C ARG A 645 -51.29 -5.80 13.10
N THR A 646 -51.01 -5.62 11.81
CA THR A 646 -51.98 -5.88 10.73
C THR A 646 -51.45 -6.72 9.57
N GLY A 647 -50.15 -6.98 9.53
CA GLY A 647 -49.45 -7.54 8.38
C GLY A 647 -48.97 -8.98 8.54
N LEU A 648 -49.21 -9.61 9.69
CA LEU A 648 -48.95 -11.03 9.96
C LEU A 648 -50.12 -11.93 9.59
#